data_AF-L1IEA6-F1
#
_entry.id   AF-L1IEA6-F1
#
_cell.length_a   1.000
_cell.length_b   1.000
_cell.length_c   1.000
_cell.angle_alpha   90.00
_cell.angle_beta   90.00
_cell.angle_gamma   90.00
#
_symmetry.space_group_name_H-M   'P 1'
#
loop_
_entity.id
_entity.type
_entity.pdbx_description
1 polymer ?
#
loop_
_entity_poly.entity_id
_entity_poly.type
_entity_poly.pdbx_seq_one_letter_code
_entity_poly.pdbx_strand_id
1 'polypeptide(L)'
;MKKTHRTFWCLPFLFCFSSFPLSHCFNTPSLPIRAVHAGSSSISRRKVWLLAPPSLLQQTARQKSWLMMTTSDASGLEDQVKEQGDKVRRIKEARKADETAYSKEELDREIQLLKDLKAKLEPPKAAEPVKKESASKQGGGSNQKKQNNQKEVSAREERTVRMGKAEKLRAKGINPYEYSFQVSHSTDQLKDMHAILGNGETADNAQVSIAGRVMAKRVFGKLAFYTLSDSVGTIQLYLEKDIINGAGNEDSFDDLKTFVDVGDFLGVSGGIKRTDKGELSLELALSSLVCLPFHLTQSWQVVVEKFSILTKAILPLPDKYKGLTDINIRYRRRYVDLIVNPEVRETFRRRAKIIQGIRDYLNQREYLEIETPILTAEIGGADARPFITHHNALDMELYMRIATELHLKRLVVGGIERVYELGRIFRNEGAYADYEDMMNLVEEMICGIAMDVCGTLELDYQNLFFVNFLIVLNLLIFLSWSLLLLKFVCNSLCEATLRKLEKKRRNSKSLTQAGSVGQLLNLVFEETAESSLIQPTFVTEHPVEISPLAKPHRSKEGLTERFELFVYGRELANAFSELTDPVDQRERFELQAAKKAAGDLEAADVDEDFLMAIEYGMPPTAGLGIGIDRLIMLLTNSASIRDVIAFPLMRKDEGQQSLLD
;
A
#
# COMPACT_ATOMS: atom_id res chain seq x y z
N MET A 1 -18.81 56.23 -21.69
CA MET A 1 -17.35 56.00 -21.55
C MET A 1 -17.17 54.68 -20.80
N LYS A 2 -17.11 53.53 -21.48
CA LYS A 2 -15.92 52.81 -21.99
C LYS A 2 -14.92 52.35 -20.91
N LYS A 3 -15.00 51.07 -20.51
CA LYS A 3 -13.96 50.00 -20.60
C LYS A 3 -14.41 48.80 -19.74
N THR A 4 -15.01 47.73 -20.28
CA THR A 4 -14.42 46.52 -20.93
C THR A 4 -13.44 45.70 -20.09
N HIS A 5 -13.89 44.53 -19.60
CA HIS A 5 -13.19 43.23 -19.55
C HIS A 5 -14.29 42.15 -19.52
N ARG A 6 -14.71 41.57 -20.65
CA ARG A 6 -14.23 40.29 -21.25
C ARG A 6 -14.09 39.14 -20.25
N THR A 7 -15.14 38.33 -20.14
CA THR A 7 -15.03 36.90 -19.80
C THR A 7 -15.52 36.08 -21.00
N PHE A 8 -14.64 35.20 -21.46
CA PHE A 8 -14.86 34.24 -22.55
C PHE A 8 -15.52 32.97 -22.00
N TRP A 9 -16.18 32.26 -22.91
CA TRP A 9 -16.94 31.02 -22.77
C TRP A 9 -16.22 29.86 -22.08
N CYS A 10 -17.01 28.99 -21.43
CA CYS A 10 -16.95 27.55 -21.66
C CYS A 10 -18.31 26.90 -21.36
N LEU A 11 -18.91 26.29 -22.40
CA LEU A 11 -19.98 25.30 -22.33
C LEU A 11 -19.51 24.05 -21.57
N PRO A 12 -20.45 23.26 -21.02
CA PRO A 12 -20.40 21.81 -21.15
C PRO A 12 -21.39 21.34 -22.22
N PHE A 13 -20.88 20.49 -23.10
CA PHE A 13 -21.56 19.80 -24.18
C PHE A 13 -22.78 19.01 -23.67
N LEU A 14 -23.93 19.24 -24.32
CA LEU A 14 -25.00 18.24 -24.45
C LEU A 14 -24.53 17.15 -25.42
N PHE A 15 -24.52 15.89 -24.97
CA PHE A 15 -24.71 14.76 -25.88
C PHE A 15 -26.03 14.08 -25.51
N CYS A 16 -27.00 14.28 -26.39
CA CYS A 16 -28.28 13.61 -26.44
C CYS A 16 -28.15 12.47 -27.45
N PHE A 17 -28.39 11.22 -27.05
CA PHE A 17 -28.81 10.17 -27.98
C PHE A 17 -29.96 9.36 -27.38
N SER A 18 -31.15 9.66 -27.92
CA SER A 18 -32.30 8.80 -28.21
C SER A 18 -32.80 7.77 -27.19
N SER A 19 -33.98 8.05 -26.66
CA SER A 19 -34.95 7.11 -26.08
C SER A 19 -35.86 6.45 -27.14
N PHE A 20 -36.60 5.43 -26.70
CA PHE A 20 -37.84 4.77 -27.24
C PHE A 20 -37.67 3.34 -27.84
N PRO A 21 -38.69 2.44 -27.72
CA PRO A 21 -39.63 2.18 -26.61
C PRO A 21 -39.81 0.70 -26.21
N LEU A 22 -40.50 0.50 -25.09
CA LEU A 22 -41.17 -0.73 -24.64
C LEU A 22 -42.38 -1.11 -25.53
N SER A 23 -42.53 -2.41 -25.81
CA SER A 23 -43.83 -3.04 -26.12
C SER A 23 -43.83 -4.55 -25.78
N HIS A 24 -44.91 -4.97 -25.12
CA HIS A 24 -45.23 -6.32 -24.64
C HIS A 24 -45.40 -7.41 -25.72
N CYS A 25 -45.10 -8.69 -25.40
CA CYS A 25 -46.08 -9.79 -25.23
C CYS A 25 -45.46 -11.23 -25.32
N PHE A 26 -45.75 -12.03 -24.27
CA PHE A 26 -46.03 -13.49 -24.18
C PHE A 26 -45.16 -14.57 -24.90
N ASN A 27 -44.52 -15.48 -24.14
CA ASN A 27 -45.07 -16.80 -23.75
C ASN A 27 -44.06 -17.70 -22.99
N THR A 28 -44.52 -18.31 -21.89
CA THR A 28 -43.90 -19.31 -20.99
C THR A 28 -43.87 -20.74 -21.61
N PRO A 29 -43.12 -21.77 -21.09
CA PRO A 29 -43.39 -22.51 -19.82
C PRO A 29 -42.12 -22.97 -19.01
N SER A 30 -42.04 -22.79 -17.68
CA SER A 30 -42.34 -23.73 -16.56
C SER A 30 -41.42 -24.98 -16.47
N LEU A 31 -40.51 -25.15 -15.48
CA LEU A 31 -40.63 -25.82 -14.13
C LEU A 31 -39.22 -26.38 -13.73
N PRO A 32 -38.94 -26.90 -12.52
CA PRO A 32 -39.06 -26.34 -11.16
C PRO A 32 -37.74 -26.46 -10.34
N ILE A 33 -37.60 -25.63 -9.30
CA ILE A 33 -36.55 -25.73 -8.27
C ILE A 33 -36.96 -26.80 -7.24
N ARG A 34 -36.08 -27.79 -7.02
CA ARG A 34 -36.21 -28.81 -5.96
C ARG A 34 -35.44 -28.35 -4.72
N ALA A 35 -36.18 -28.11 -3.64
CA ALA A 35 -35.65 -28.10 -2.28
C ALA A 35 -35.34 -29.54 -1.83
N VAL A 36 -34.19 -29.75 -1.18
CA VAL A 36 -33.92 -30.97 -0.41
C VAL A 36 -33.25 -30.59 0.91
N HIS A 37 -33.97 -30.86 2.01
CA HIS A 37 -33.45 -31.03 3.36
C HIS A 37 -32.74 -32.39 3.50
N ALA A 38 -31.60 -32.42 4.18
CA ALA A 38 -31.06 -33.51 5.02
C ALA A 38 -29.77 -32.96 5.64
N GLY A 39 -29.48 -33.03 6.95
CA GLY A 39 -29.64 -34.15 7.85
C GLY A 39 -28.25 -34.53 8.36
N SER A 40 -28.03 -34.35 9.67
CA SER A 40 -26.81 -34.65 10.42
C SER A 40 -26.21 -36.05 10.15
N SER A 41 -24.89 -36.16 10.07
CA SER A 41 -24.15 -37.30 10.65
C SER A 41 -22.65 -37.03 10.78
N SER A 42 -22.14 -37.43 11.96
CA SER A 42 -20.74 -37.48 12.39
C SER A 42 -19.95 -38.55 11.64
N ILE A 43 -18.80 -38.21 11.05
CA ILE A 43 -17.77 -39.20 10.67
C ILE A 43 -16.38 -38.73 11.08
N SER A 44 -15.77 -39.59 11.90
CA SER A 44 -14.43 -39.60 12.47
C SER A 44 -13.32 -39.28 11.46
N ARG A 45 -12.49 -38.27 11.79
CA ARG A 45 -11.20 -38.01 11.14
C ARG A 45 -10.12 -38.90 11.75
N ARG A 46 -9.56 -39.84 11.00
CA ARG A 46 -8.20 -40.37 11.23
C ARG A 46 -7.62 -40.99 9.95
N LYS A 47 -6.35 -40.62 9.69
CA LYS A 47 -5.33 -41.22 8.80
C LYS A 47 -5.41 -40.92 7.30
N VAL A 48 -4.59 -39.96 6.85
CA VAL A 48 -3.62 -40.16 5.76
C VAL A 48 -2.40 -39.26 6.03
N TRP A 49 -1.22 -39.86 6.25
CA TRP A 49 0.10 -39.22 6.19
C TRP A 49 1.12 -40.26 5.73
N LEU A 50 2.19 -39.78 5.07
CA LEU A 50 3.40 -40.44 4.52
C LEU A 50 3.28 -40.64 3.00
N LEU A 51 4.12 -39.98 2.18
CA LEU A 51 5.58 -40.15 2.11
C LEU A 51 6.31 -38.84 1.72
N ALA A 52 7.39 -38.50 2.43
CA ALA A 52 8.36 -37.44 2.05
C ALA A 52 9.80 -37.97 2.24
N PRO A 53 10.78 -37.52 1.43
CA PRO A 53 12.12 -38.12 1.36
C PRO A 53 13.00 -37.86 2.61
N PRO A 54 14.04 -38.69 2.86
CA PRO A 54 14.78 -38.75 4.13
C PRO A 54 15.53 -37.47 4.55
N SER A 55 15.83 -36.56 3.61
CA SER A 55 16.53 -35.30 3.89
C SER A 55 15.67 -34.27 4.65
N LEU A 56 14.33 -34.38 4.57
CA LEU A 56 13.39 -33.54 5.32
C LEU A 56 13.20 -34.02 6.77
N LEU A 57 13.41 -35.31 7.05
CA LEU A 57 13.17 -35.87 8.39
C LEU A 57 14.17 -35.36 9.45
N GLN A 58 15.43 -35.11 9.09
CA GLN A 58 16.43 -34.56 10.03
C GLN A 58 16.20 -33.07 10.37
N GLN A 59 15.73 -32.25 9.42
CA GLN A 59 15.35 -30.86 9.70
C GLN A 59 14.12 -30.79 10.62
N THR A 60 13.13 -31.67 10.41
CA THR A 60 11.89 -31.68 11.21
C THR A 60 12.12 -32.07 12.69
N ALA A 61 13.13 -32.88 13.01
CA ALA A 61 13.41 -33.24 14.41
C ALA A 61 13.96 -32.07 15.23
N ARG A 62 14.89 -31.29 14.65
CA ARG A 62 15.49 -30.11 15.30
C ARG A 62 14.47 -28.96 15.42
N GLN A 63 13.63 -28.79 14.40
CA GLN A 63 12.55 -27.80 14.39
C GLN A 63 11.46 -28.15 15.42
N LYS A 64 11.06 -29.43 15.51
CA LYS A 64 10.12 -29.89 16.55
C LYS A 64 10.70 -29.73 17.97
N SER A 65 11.97 -30.02 18.18
CA SER A 65 12.62 -29.84 19.49
C SER A 65 12.71 -28.37 19.91
N TRP A 66 12.93 -27.44 18.96
CA TRP A 66 12.94 -26.00 19.23
C TRP A 66 11.53 -25.45 19.48
N LEU A 67 10.53 -25.88 18.70
CA LEU A 67 9.11 -25.52 18.93
C LEU A 67 8.55 -26.05 20.26
N MET A 68 9.14 -27.12 20.81
CA MET A 68 8.72 -27.72 22.09
C MET A 68 9.51 -27.19 23.29
N MET A 69 10.45 -26.25 23.13
CA MET A 69 11.15 -25.64 24.27
C MET A 69 10.17 -24.87 25.15
N THR A 70 10.10 -25.24 26.43
CA THR A 70 9.29 -24.52 27.41
C THR A 70 9.98 -23.20 27.80
N THR A 71 9.22 -22.25 28.34
CA THR A 71 9.77 -20.94 28.76
C THR A 71 10.85 -21.06 29.85
N SER A 72 10.81 -22.10 30.69
CA SER A 72 11.85 -22.41 31.68
C SER A 72 13.14 -22.97 31.07
N ASP A 73 13.03 -23.72 29.97
CA ASP A 73 14.19 -24.27 29.26
C ASP A 73 14.93 -23.19 28.48
N ALA A 74 14.19 -22.23 27.91
CA ALA A 74 14.76 -21.07 27.24
C ALA A 74 15.52 -20.16 28.21
N SER A 75 14.94 -19.86 29.39
CA SER A 75 15.62 -19.03 30.41
C SER A 75 16.90 -19.69 30.95
N GLY A 76 16.89 -21.01 31.17
CA GLY A 76 18.08 -21.74 31.61
C GLY A 76 19.20 -21.75 30.57
N LEU A 77 18.86 -21.79 29.28
CA LEU A 77 19.85 -21.68 28.19
C LEU A 77 20.40 -20.25 28.05
N GLU A 78 19.58 -19.22 28.26
CA GLU A 78 20.02 -17.82 28.24
C GLU A 78 21.02 -17.53 29.36
N ASP A 79 20.81 -18.08 30.55
CA ASP A 79 21.74 -17.96 31.68
C ASP A 79 23.08 -18.66 31.38
N GLN A 80 23.05 -19.85 30.76
CA GLN A 80 24.26 -20.55 30.32
C GLN A 80 25.04 -19.78 29.24
N VAL A 81 24.34 -19.15 28.29
CA VAL A 81 24.97 -18.29 27.28
C VAL A 81 25.64 -17.07 27.92
N LYS A 82 25.00 -16.49 28.95
CA LYS A 82 25.52 -15.33 29.66
C LYS A 82 26.77 -15.70 30.48
N GLU A 83 26.71 -16.78 31.24
CA GLU A 83 27.84 -17.27 32.05
C GLU A 83 29.05 -17.63 31.16
N GLN A 84 28.80 -18.33 30.05
CA GLN A 84 29.85 -18.68 29.09
C GLN A 84 30.42 -17.44 28.38
N GLY A 85 29.58 -16.43 28.11
CA GLY A 85 30.01 -15.14 27.57
C GLY A 85 30.94 -14.38 28.52
N ASP A 86 30.61 -14.37 29.82
CA ASP A 86 31.43 -13.75 30.86
C ASP A 86 32.77 -14.49 31.04
N LYS A 87 32.77 -15.82 30.92
CA LYS A 87 33.99 -16.64 30.95
C LYS A 87 34.93 -16.33 29.78
N VAL A 88 34.41 -16.25 28.55
CA VAL A 88 35.19 -15.85 27.37
C VAL A 88 35.76 -14.43 27.54
N ARG A 89 34.99 -13.52 28.15
CA ARG A 89 35.44 -12.15 28.42
C ARG A 89 36.59 -12.11 29.44
N ARG A 90 36.49 -12.86 30.54
CA ARG A 90 37.57 -12.98 31.54
C ARG A 90 38.86 -13.54 30.93
N ILE A 91 38.75 -14.57 30.09
CA ILE A 91 39.92 -15.17 29.40
C ILE A 91 40.56 -14.15 28.45
N LYS A 92 39.78 -13.38 27.70
CA LYS A 92 40.29 -12.31 26.82
C LYS A 92 40.96 -11.18 27.60
N GLU A 93 40.39 -10.78 28.73
CA GLU A 93 40.95 -9.74 29.60
C GLU A 93 42.25 -10.23 30.26
N ALA A 94 42.31 -11.48 30.72
CA ALA A 94 43.52 -12.11 31.26
C ALA A 94 44.64 -12.23 30.21
N ARG A 95 44.33 -12.67 28.98
CA ARG A 95 45.30 -12.71 27.87
C ARG A 95 45.80 -11.34 27.44
N LYS A 96 44.99 -10.30 27.62
CA LYS A 96 45.39 -8.91 27.34
C LYS A 96 46.35 -8.38 28.42
N ALA A 97 46.27 -8.89 29.64
CA ALA A 97 47.17 -8.54 30.74
C ALA A 97 48.47 -9.37 30.72
N ASP A 98 48.38 -10.65 30.33
CA ASP A 98 49.51 -11.57 30.18
C ASP A 98 49.21 -12.57 29.05
N GLU A 99 49.95 -12.47 27.94
CA GLU A 99 49.73 -13.31 26.74
C GLU A 99 49.98 -14.81 26.99
N THR A 100 50.66 -15.17 28.09
CA THR A 100 50.94 -16.58 28.47
C THR A 100 49.89 -17.19 29.41
N ALA A 101 48.99 -16.39 29.96
CA ALA A 101 48.02 -16.83 30.96
C ALA A 101 46.98 -17.85 30.43
N TYR A 102 46.66 -17.79 29.13
CA TYR A 102 45.81 -18.77 28.46
C TYR A 102 46.29 -19.02 27.02
N SER A 103 46.25 -20.29 26.60
CA SER A 103 46.58 -20.65 25.22
C SER A 103 45.54 -20.11 24.23
N LYS A 104 45.95 -19.90 22.98
CA LYS A 104 45.03 -19.49 21.90
C LYS A 104 43.95 -20.54 21.65
N GLU A 105 44.33 -21.81 21.75
CA GLU A 105 43.47 -22.96 21.55
C GLU A 105 42.37 -23.05 22.62
N GLU A 106 42.67 -22.74 23.88
CA GLU A 106 41.66 -22.67 24.95
C GLU A 106 40.65 -21.56 24.71
N LEU A 107 41.09 -20.36 24.32
CA LEU A 107 40.17 -19.27 23.99
C LEU A 107 39.26 -19.62 22.81
N ASP A 108 39.81 -20.25 21.77
CA ASP A 108 39.05 -20.65 20.58
C ASP A 108 38.03 -21.75 20.92
N ARG A 109 38.35 -22.69 21.81
CA ARG A 109 37.41 -23.69 22.33
C ARG A 109 36.24 -23.05 23.08
N GLU A 110 36.52 -22.11 23.98
CA GLU A 110 35.46 -21.45 24.77
C GLU A 110 34.58 -20.53 23.91
N ILE A 111 35.15 -19.89 22.88
CA ILE A 111 34.39 -19.13 21.88
C ILE A 111 33.49 -20.07 21.05
N GLN A 112 33.98 -21.24 20.66
CA GLN A 112 33.18 -22.20 19.92
C GLN A 112 32.01 -22.72 20.77
N LEU A 113 32.26 -23.01 22.05
CA LEU A 113 31.23 -23.45 22.99
C LEU A 113 30.15 -22.37 23.20
N LEU A 114 30.53 -21.09 23.24
CA LEU A 114 29.58 -19.96 23.26
C LEU A 114 28.74 -19.88 21.97
N LYS A 115 29.34 -20.10 20.80
CA LYS A 115 28.61 -20.12 19.52
C LYS A 115 27.61 -21.27 19.47
N ASP A 116 28.01 -22.45 19.95
CA ASP A 116 27.15 -23.64 19.96
C ASP A 116 25.96 -23.47 20.91
N LEU A 117 26.15 -22.81 22.06
CA LEU A 117 25.05 -22.47 22.97
C LEU A 117 24.08 -21.44 22.35
N LYS A 118 24.59 -20.40 21.67
CA LYS A 118 23.75 -19.42 20.96
C LYS A 118 22.97 -20.04 19.80
N ALA A 119 23.57 -20.97 19.08
CA ALA A 119 22.93 -21.69 17.97
C ALA A 119 21.78 -22.62 18.42
N LYS A 120 21.62 -22.87 19.72
CA LYS A 120 20.46 -23.59 20.28
C LYS A 120 19.27 -22.66 20.55
N LEU A 121 19.50 -21.35 20.70
CA LEU A 121 18.45 -20.33 20.87
C LEU A 121 17.86 -19.86 19.54
N GLU A 122 18.65 -19.83 18.47
CA GLU A 122 18.19 -19.40 17.15
C GLU A 122 17.36 -20.49 16.43
N PRO A 123 16.23 -20.14 15.78
CA PRO A 123 15.50 -21.09 14.94
C PRO A 123 16.38 -21.51 13.74
N PRO A 124 16.26 -22.76 13.26
CA PRO A 124 17.08 -23.24 12.14
C PRO A 124 16.80 -22.44 10.87
N LYS A 125 17.81 -21.75 10.34
CA LYS A 125 17.73 -21.00 9.07
C LYS A 125 17.57 -21.97 7.89
N ALA A 126 16.67 -21.64 6.96
CA ALA A 126 16.60 -22.29 5.65
C ALA A 126 17.93 -22.09 4.91
N ALA A 127 18.39 -23.12 4.20
CA ALA A 127 19.69 -23.11 3.54
C ALA A 127 19.79 -22.01 2.46
N GLU A 128 20.64 -21.01 2.66
CA GLU A 128 21.06 -20.06 1.62
C GLU A 128 22.19 -20.64 0.77
N PRO A 129 22.29 -20.31 -0.54
CA PRO A 129 23.39 -20.74 -1.38
C PRO A 129 24.69 -20.00 -1.00
N VAL A 130 25.78 -20.76 -0.95
CA VAL A 130 27.12 -20.37 -0.52
C VAL A 130 27.62 -19.10 -1.24
N LYS A 131 27.76 -17.99 -0.51
CA LYS A 131 28.54 -16.82 -0.94
C LYS A 131 30.00 -17.01 -0.52
N LYS A 132 30.91 -16.95 -1.49
CA LYS A 132 32.36 -16.83 -1.23
C LYS A 132 32.63 -15.53 -0.48
N GLU A 133 33.30 -15.65 0.67
CA GLU A 133 33.75 -14.53 1.48
C GLU A 133 34.76 -13.67 0.72
N SER A 134 34.50 -12.36 0.64
CA SER A 134 35.53 -11.34 0.44
C SER A 134 35.47 -10.39 1.63
N ALA A 135 36.60 -10.26 2.31
CA ALA A 135 36.75 -9.50 3.54
C ALA A 135 36.43 -8.01 3.31
N SER A 136 35.53 -7.46 4.13
CA SER A 136 35.18 -6.04 4.11
C SER A 136 36.14 -5.23 4.98
N LYS A 137 36.81 -4.24 4.38
CA LYS A 137 37.35 -3.08 5.07
C LYS A 137 36.30 -1.97 5.05
N GLN A 138 36.02 -1.38 6.21
CA GLN A 138 35.13 -0.24 6.39
C GLN A 138 35.60 0.97 5.56
N GLY A 139 34.71 1.46 4.69
CA GLY A 139 34.93 2.61 3.80
C GLY A 139 33.73 2.84 2.88
N GLY A 140 32.52 2.99 3.44
CA GLY A 140 31.26 2.91 2.68
C GLY A 140 30.77 4.21 2.00
N GLY A 141 31.25 5.39 2.39
CA GLY A 141 30.69 6.67 1.90
C GLY A 141 31.20 7.14 0.53
N SER A 142 32.43 6.81 0.15
CA SER A 142 33.07 7.37 -1.05
C SER A 142 32.77 6.57 -2.34
N ASN A 143 32.49 5.27 -2.20
CA ASN A 143 32.33 4.37 -3.35
C ASN A 143 30.94 4.48 -4.00
N GLN A 144 29.88 4.75 -3.22
CA GLN A 144 28.54 5.03 -3.75
C GLN A 144 28.49 6.36 -4.51
N LYS A 145 29.14 7.43 -4.01
CA LYS A 145 29.24 8.71 -4.72
C LYS A 145 30.00 8.59 -6.05
N LYS A 146 31.12 7.87 -6.08
CA LYS A 146 31.87 7.62 -7.33
C LYS A 146 31.08 6.80 -8.35
N GLN A 147 30.35 5.78 -7.91
CA GLN A 147 29.50 4.98 -8.80
C GLN A 147 28.27 5.75 -9.32
N ASN A 148 27.66 6.62 -8.52
CA ASN A 148 26.58 7.50 -8.98
C ASN A 148 27.08 8.53 -9.99
N ASN A 149 28.22 9.17 -9.74
CA ASN A 149 28.82 10.10 -10.73
C ASN A 149 29.14 9.42 -12.06
N GLN A 150 29.71 8.22 -12.06
CA GLN A 150 29.99 7.49 -13.31
C GLN A 150 28.72 7.12 -14.09
N LYS A 151 27.63 6.76 -13.40
CA LYS A 151 26.33 6.48 -14.03
C LYS A 151 25.67 7.74 -14.59
N GLU A 152 25.79 8.87 -13.89
CA GLU A 152 25.24 10.14 -14.36
C GLU A 152 26.00 10.66 -15.59
N VAL A 153 27.32 10.53 -15.63
CA VAL A 153 28.14 10.84 -16.81
C VAL A 153 27.75 9.96 -18.00
N SER A 154 27.57 8.66 -17.79
CA SER A 154 27.11 7.72 -18.84
C SER A 154 25.69 8.06 -19.35
N ALA A 155 24.77 8.46 -18.46
CA ALA A 155 23.42 8.86 -18.86
C ALA A 155 23.40 10.19 -19.65
N ARG A 156 24.30 11.14 -19.35
CA ARG A 156 24.45 12.41 -20.09
C ARG A 156 25.03 12.19 -21.49
N GLU A 157 26.01 11.30 -21.62
CA GLU A 157 26.56 10.91 -22.91
C GLU A 157 25.47 10.26 -23.78
N GLU A 158 24.72 9.31 -23.22
CA GLU A 158 23.62 8.66 -23.94
C GLU A 158 22.51 9.66 -24.31
N ARG A 159 22.21 10.62 -23.43
CA ARG A 159 21.27 11.72 -23.73
C ARG A 159 21.68 12.47 -24.98
N THR A 160 22.96 12.82 -25.09
CA THR A 160 23.51 13.55 -26.24
C THR A 160 23.39 12.74 -27.54
N VAL A 161 23.72 11.44 -27.48
CA VAL A 161 23.56 10.53 -28.62
C VAL A 161 22.09 10.44 -29.06
N ARG A 162 21.15 10.28 -28.13
CA ARG A 162 19.72 10.15 -28.43
C ARG A 162 19.10 11.45 -28.96
N MET A 163 19.57 12.61 -28.51
CA MET A 163 19.20 13.90 -29.11
C MET A 163 19.68 14.00 -30.56
N GLY A 164 20.93 13.62 -30.83
CA GLY A 164 21.47 13.60 -32.20
C GLY A 164 20.71 12.62 -33.12
N LYS A 165 20.20 11.51 -32.60
CA LYS A 165 19.29 10.63 -33.34
C LYS A 165 17.96 11.32 -33.69
N ALA A 166 17.37 12.06 -32.75
CA ALA A 166 16.14 12.80 -33.00
C ALA A 166 16.32 13.90 -34.06
N GLU A 167 17.47 14.58 -34.08
CA GLU A 167 17.82 15.55 -35.12
C GLU A 167 18.00 14.89 -36.49
N LYS A 168 18.65 13.73 -36.56
CA LYS A 168 18.79 12.95 -37.80
C LYS A 168 17.43 12.48 -38.33
N LEU A 169 16.49 12.09 -37.45
CA LEU A 169 15.12 11.77 -37.85
C LEU A 169 14.44 12.98 -38.51
N ARG A 170 14.55 14.18 -37.90
CA ARG A 170 14.02 15.42 -38.48
C ARG A 170 14.66 15.75 -39.83
N ALA A 171 15.97 15.55 -39.96
CA ALA A 171 16.69 15.78 -41.22
C ALA A 171 16.24 14.81 -42.34
N LYS A 172 15.77 13.62 -41.98
CA LYS A 172 15.12 12.67 -42.89
C LYS A 172 13.64 12.97 -43.17
N GLY A 173 13.09 14.06 -42.62
CA GLY A 173 11.68 14.42 -42.72
C GLY A 173 10.74 13.59 -41.83
N ILE A 174 11.28 12.80 -40.90
CA ILE A 174 10.51 11.98 -39.96
C ILE A 174 10.34 12.76 -38.65
N ASN A 175 9.12 12.92 -38.16
CA ASN A 175 8.86 13.58 -36.89
C ASN A 175 9.14 12.61 -35.72
N PRO A 176 10.13 12.87 -34.84
CA PRO A 176 10.42 11.97 -33.71
C PRO A 176 9.39 12.04 -32.56
N TYR A 177 8.40 12.93 -32.66
CA TYR A 177 7.34 13.19 -31.67
C TYR A 177 5.99 13.34 -32.37
N GLU A 178 5.37 12.22 -32.71
CA GLU A 178 4.11 12.20 -33.46
C GLU A 178 2.93 12.73 -32.66
N TYR A 179 2.00 13.37 -33.36
CA TYR A 179 0.79 13.96 -32.75
C TYR A 179 -0.28 12.92 -32.44
N SER A 180 -0.40 11.89 -33.29
CA SER A 180 -1.45 10.88 -33.15
C SER A 180 -1.05 9.57 -33.81
N PHE A 181 -1.55 8.48 -33.25
CA PHE A 181 -1.47 7.15 -33.85
C PHE A 181 -2.75 6.40 -33.55
N GLN A 182 -3.36 5.78 -34.56
CA GLN A 182 -4.59 5.02 -34.38
C GLN A 182 -4.29 3.61 -33.91
N VAL A 183 -4.57 3.35 -32.64
CA VAL A 183 -4.50 2.02 -32.02
C VAL A 183 -5.84 1.33 -32.25
N SER A 184 -5.82 0.11 -32.78
CA SER A 184 -7.04 -0.68 -32.98
C SER A 184 -7.32 -1.65 -31.84
N HIS A 185 -6.27 -2.15 -31.16
CA HIS A 185 -6.42 -3.15 -30.10
C HIS A 185 -5.45 -2.89 -28.94
N SER A 186 -5.81 -3.31 -27.72
CA SER A 186 -4.87 -3.43 -26.60
C SER A 186 -4.19 -4.79 -26.61
N THR A 187 -3.04 -4.90 -25.93
CA THR A 187 -2.31 -6.17 -25.83
C THR A 187 -3.15 -7.28 -25.20
N ASP A 188 -4.04 -6.95 -24.28
CA ASP A 188 -4.90 -7.93 -23.59
C ASP A 188 -6.01 -8.44 -24.51
N GLN A 189 -6.67 -7.53 -25.24
CA GLN A 189 -7.67 -7.90 -26.26
C GLN A 189 -7.08 -8.85 -27.30
N LEU A 190 -5.83 -8.62 -27.73
CA LEU A 190 -5.15 -9.49 -28.67
C LEU A 190 -4.88 -10.89 -28.11
N LYS A 191 -4.57 -11.00 -26.81
CA LYS A 191 -4.38 -12.28 -26.15
C LYS A 191 -5.68 -13.06 -26.06
N ASP A 192 -6.76 -12.39 -25.67
CA ASP A 192 -8.08 -13.00 -25.52
C ASP A 192 -8.67 -13.44 -26.86
N MET A 193 -8.66 -12.55 -27.86
CA MET A 193 -9.25 -12.82 -29.18
C MET A 193 -8.57 -13.97 -29.92
N HIS A 194 -7.28 -14.20 -29.66
CA HIS A 194 -6.49 -15.17 -30.41
C HIS A 194 -6.05 -16.38 -29.59
N ALA A 195 -6.54 -16.54 -28.35
CA ALA A 195 -6.15 -17.58 -27.38
C ALA A 195 -6.10 -19.02 -27.90
N ILE A 196 -6.80 -19.31 -29.01
CA ILE A 196 -6.97 -20.63 -29.62
C ILE A 196 -5.92 -20.93 -30.71
N LEU A 197 -5.17 -19.94 -31.22
CA LEU A 197 -4.17 -20.17 -32.29
C LEU A 197 -3.11 -21.18 -31.87
N GLY A 198 -2.78 -22.16 -32.72
CA GLY A 198 -1.71 -23.13 -32.50
C GLY A 198 -0.31 -22.52 -32.55
N ASN A 199 0.68 -23.22 -31.98
CA ASN A 199 2.08 -22.75 -32.03
C ASN A 199 2.56 -22.61 -33.48
N GLY A 200 3.17 -21.48 -33.82
CA GLY A 200 3.64 -21.17 -35.17
C GLY A 200 2.55 -20.73 -36.14
N GLU A 201 1.27 -20.81 -35.75
CA GLU A 201 0.17 -20.36 -36.59
C GLU A 201 0.10 -18.83 -36.63
N THR A 202 -0.30 -18.33 -37.80
CA THR A 202 -0.56 -16.91 -38.04
C THR A 202 -2.07 -16.74 -38.18
N ALA A 203 -2.63 -15.72 -37.54
CA ALA A 203 -4.04 -15.42 -37.65
C ALA A 203 -4.38 -14.97 -39.08
N ASP A 204 -5.31 -15.67 -39.72
CA ASP A 204 -5.79 -15.27 -41.04
C ASP A 204 -6.51 -13.92 -40.97
N ASN A 205 -6.11 -12.97 -41.82
CA ASN A 205 -6.74 -11.65 -41.99
C ASN A 205 -6.84 -10.75 -40.74
N ALA A 206 -6.09 -11.03 -39.66
CA ALA A 206 -6.08 -10.19 -38.46
C ALA A 206 -5.03 -9.07 -38.58
N GLN A 207 -5.40 -7.97 -39.22
CA GLN A 207 -4.60 -6.74 -39.24
C GLN A 207 -4.82 -5.94 -37.95
N VAL A 208 -3.75 -5.70 -37.21
CA VAL A 208 -3.80 -4.98 -35.94
C VAL A 208 -2.83 -3.82 -35.91
N SER A 209 -3.18 -2.79 -35.15
CA SER A 209 -2.38 -1.59 -34.91
C SER A 209 -2.27 -1.39 -33.41
N ILE A 210 -1.04 -1.45 -32.89
CA ILE A 210 -0.76 -1.31 -31.46
C ILE A 210 0.32 -0.26 -31.23
N ALA A 211 0.29 0.35 -30.05
CA ALA A 211 1.31 1.31 -29.63
C ALA A 211 1.74 1.04 -28.19
N GLY A 212 3.02 1.27 -27.92
CA GLY A 212 3.54 1.11 -26.57
C GLY A 212 5.00 1.51 -26.45
N ARG A 213 5.56 1.28 -25.26
CA ARG A 213 6.96 1.55 -24.96
C ARG A 213 7.83 0.34 -25.29
N VAL A 214 8.96 0.57 -25.95
CA VAL A 214 9.95 -0.47 -26.23
C VAL A 214 10.72 -0.80 -24.94
N MET A 215 10.49 -2.00 -24.40
CA MET A 215 11.08 -2.50 -23.15
C MET A 215 12.30 -3.40 -23.38
N ALA A 216 12.46 -3.94 -24.58
CA ALA A 216 13.62 -4.71 -24.98
C ALA A 216 13.81 -4.66 -26.49
N LYS A 217 15.06 -4.80 -26.93
CA LYS A 217 15.46 -4.81 -28.33
C LYS A 217 16.55 -5.86 -28.53
N ARG A 218 16.32 -6.81 -29.43
CA ARG A 218 17.29 -7.85 -29.83
C ARG A 218 17.36 -7.90 -31.35
N VAL A 219 18.56 -7.94 -31.92
CA VAL A 219 18.78 -7.86 -33.37
C VAL A 219 19.68 -9.02 -33.80
N PHE A 220 19.27 -9.72 -34.86
CA PHE A 220 19.91 -10.91 -35.42
C PHE A 220 20.01 -10.77 -36.95
N GLY A 221 20.88 -9.89 -37.43
CA GLY A 221 21.10 -9.67 -38.86
C GLY A 221 19.86 -9.12 -39.58
N LYS A 222 19.14 -9.98 -40.31
CA LYS A 222 17.90 -9.66 -41.05
C LYS A 222 16.63 -9.73 -40.18
N LEU A 223 16.74 -10.20 -38.95
CA LEU A 223 15.63 -10.38 -38.03
C LEU A 223 15.84 -9.53 -36.77
N ALA A 224 14.76 -8.99 -36.20
CA ALA A 224 14.79 -8.32 -34.91
C ALA A 224 13.56 -8.69 -34.07
N PHE A 225 13.73 -8.68 -32.75
CA PHE A 225 12.67 -8.93 -31.79
C PHE A 225 12.63 -7.82 -30.77
N TYR A 226 11.55 -7.05 -30.76
CA TYR A 226 11.34 -5.99 -29.78
C TYR A 226 10.25 -6.44 -28.80
N THR A 227 10.34 -6.00 -27.55
CA THR A 227 9.23 -6.19 -26.59
C THR A 227 8.57 -4.84 -26.41
N LEU A 228 7.29 -4.75 -26.78
CA LEU A 228 6.46 -3.58 -26.59
C LEU A 228 5.63 -3.74 -25.32
N SER A 229 5.47 -2.67 -24.54
CA SER A 229 4.58 -2.64 -23.38
C SER A 229 3.57 -1.52 -23.50
N ASP A 230 2.30 -1.83 -23.31
CA ASP A 230 1.21 -0.86 -23.24
C ASP A 230 0.69 -0.71 -21.80
N SER A 231 -0.52 -0.15 -21.67
CA SER A 231 -1.17 0.06 -20.37
C SER A 231 -1.58 -1.24 -19.68
N VAL A 232 -1.74 -2.37 -20.38
CA VAL A 232 -2.30 -3.61 -19.81
C VAL A 232 -1.28 -4.74 -19.77
N GLY A 233 -0.30 -4.76 -20.68
CA GLY A 233 0.70 -5.82 -20.70
C GLY A 233 1.89 -5.58 -21.61
N THR A 234 2.46 -6.69 -22.07
CA THR A 234 3.59 -6.73 -23.00
C THR A 234 3.33 -7.71 -24.13
N ILE A 235 3.83 -7.38 -25.32
CA ILE A 235 3.78 -8.22 -26.52
C ILE A 235 5.11 -8.17 -27.25
N GLN A 236 5.47 -9.27 -27.91
CA GLN A 236 6.67 -9.33 -28.72
C GLN A 236 6.38 -8.87 -30.15
N LEU A 237 7.29 -8.11 -30.73
CA LEU A 237 7.26 -7.70 -32.13
C LEU A 237 8.23 -8.58 -32.90
N TYR A 238 7.73 -9.24 -33.94
CA TYR A 238 8.50 -9.98 -34.92
C TYR A 238 8.79 -9.05 -36.10
N LEU A 239 10.06 -8.69 -36.28
CA LEU A 239 10.51 -7.71 -37.27
C LEU A 239 11.44 -8.42 -38.26
N GLU A 240 11.01 -8.56 -39.50
CA GLU A 240 11.81 -9.18 -40.57
C GLU A 240 12.10 -8.17 -41.67
N LYS A 241 13.36 -8.13 -42.13
CA LYS A 241 13.83 -7.15 -43.13
C LYS A 241 12.98 -7.18 -44.40
N ASP A 242 12.71 -8.37 -44.93
CA ASP A 242 12.05 -8.52 -46.23
C ASP A 242 10.57 -8.08 -46.17
N ILE A 243 9.89 -8.30 -45.03
CA ILE A 243 8.51 -7.85 -44.80
C ILE A 243 8.46 -6.31 -44.64
N ILE A 244 9.29 -5.76 -43.75
CA ILE A 244 9.27 -4.33 -43.41
C ILE A 244 9.70 -3.46 -44.60
N ASN A 245 10.72 -3.91 -45.33
CA ASN A 245 11.18 -3.20 -46.52
C ASN A 245 10.21 -3.41 -47.70
N GLY A 246 9.54 -4.56 -47.81
CA GLY A 246 8.53 -4.82 -48.84
C GLY A 246 7.25 -4.00 -48.67
N ALA A 247 6.92 -3.59 -47.45
CA ALA A 247 5.77 -2.74 -47.14
C ALA A 247 6.09 -1.23 -47.11
N GLY A 248 7.35 -0.84 -47.37
CA GLY A 248 7.86 0.54 -47.20
C GLY A 248 9.05 0.89 -48.09
N ASN A 249 9.96 1.72 -47.57
CA ASN A 249 11.19 2.16 -48.24
C ASN A 249 12.32 1.13 -48.00
N GLU A 250 13.27 0.95 -48.95
CA GLU A 250 14.30 -0.12 -48.88
C GLU A 250 15.20 -0.07 -47.61
N ASP A 251 15.29 1.08 -46.94
CA ASP A 251 16.10 1.29 -45.74
C ASP A 251 15.31 1.25 -44.41
N SER A 252 14.00 0.97 -44.46
CA SER A 252 13.10 1.09 -43.30
C SER A 252 13.52 0.20 -42.12
N PHE A 253 13.99 -1.02 -42.37
CA PHE A 253 14.49 -1.92 -41.34
C PHE A 253 15.81 -1.44 -40.71
N ASP A 254 16.70 -0.83 -41.51
CA ASP A 254 17.98 -0.30 -41.05
C ASP A 254 17.78 0.99 -40.23
N ASP A 255 16.79 1.81 -40.59
CA ASP A 255 16.34 2.97 -39.81
C ASP A 255 15.74 2.55 -38.46
N LEU A 256 14.88 1.53 -38.44
CA LEU A 256 14.33 0.97 -37.21
C LEU A 256 15.46 0.52 -36.25
N LYS A 257 16.47 -0.20 -36.76
CA LYS A 257 17.63 -0.63 -35.96
C LYS A 257 18.48 0.54 -35.47
N THR A 258 18.59 1.61 -36.23
CA THR A 258 19.47 2.74 -35.91
C THR A 258 18.82 3.70 -34.91
N PHE A 259 17.54 4.03 -35.13
CA PHE A 259 16.87 5.13 -34.44
C PHE A 259 16.03 4.70 -33.23
N VAL A 260 15.50 3.48 -33.20
CA VAL A 260 14.68 3.01 -32.07
C VAL A 260 15.58 2.50 -30.94
N ASP A 261 15.40 3.05 -29.75
CA ASP A 261 16.09 2.65 -28.52
C ASP A 261 15.10 2.15 -27.46
N VAL A 262 15.61 1.43 -26.47
CA VAL A 262 14.82 1.04 -25.29
C VAL A 262 14.35 2.30 -24.56
N GLY A 263 13.06 2.35 -24.27
CA GLY A 263 12.35 3.48 -23.67
C GLY A 263 11.52 4.28 -24.67
N ASP A 264 11.75 4.18 -25.98
CA ASP A 264 10.97 4.90 -26.99
C ASP A 264 9.53 4.39 -27.07
N PHE A 265 8.61 5.23 -27.53
CA PHE A 265 7.27 4.78 -27.93
C PHE A 265 7.25 4.48 -29.42
N LEU A 266 6.70 3.31 -29.75
CA LEU A 266 6.56 2.80 -31.10
C LEU A 266 5.10 2.43 -31.36
N GLY A 267 4.57 2.88 -32.49
CA GLY A 267 3.32 2.39 -33.08
C GLY A 267 3.66 1.40 -34.18
N VAL A 268 2.98 0.27 -34.24
CA VAL A 268 3.20 -0.76 -35.25
C VAL A 268 1.89 -1.31 -35.77
N SER A 269 1.87 -1.69 -37.03
CA SER A 269 0.77 -2.42 -37.64
C SER A 269 1.22 -3.66 -38.39
N GLY A 270 0.41 -4.71 -38.36
CA GLY A 270 0.61 -5.92 -39.14
C GLY A 270 -0.19 -7.11 -38.60
N GLY A 271 0.22 -8.32 -38.97
CA GLY A 271 -0.45 -9.56 -38.62
C GLY A 271 -0.12 -10.07 -37.21
N ILE A 272 -0.95 -10.97 -36.69
CA ILE A 272 -0.69 -11.67 -35.42
C ILE A 272 -0.20 -13.07 -35.69
N LYS A 273 0.89 -13.45 -35.01
CA LYS A 273 1.46 -14.80 -35.07
C LYS A 273 1.71 -15.33 -33.66
N ARG A 274 1.62 -16.65 -33.48
CA ARG A 274 2.08 -17.32 -32.27
C ARG A 274 3.49 -17.87 -32.46
N THR A 275 4.35 -17.75 -31.45
CA THR A 275 5.74 -18.21 -31.55
C THR A 275 5.83 -19.73 -31.74
N ASP A 276 6.77 -20.20 -32.56
CA ASP A 276 7.00 -21.64 -32.79
C ASP A 276 7.43 -22.38 -31.51
N LYS A 277 8.19 -21.69 -30.64
CA LYS A 277 8.74 -22.28 -29.41
C LYS A 277 7.74 -22.37 -28.26
N GLY A 278 6.54 -21.82 -28.41
CA GLY A 278 5.56 -21.74 -27.33
C GLY A 278 6.18 -21.29 -26.00
N GLU A 279 7.16 -20.37 -26.06
CA GLU A 279 8.14 -20.20 -24.98
C GLU A 279 7.42 -19.95 -23.65
N LEU A 280 7.58 -20.92 -22.75
CA LEU A 280 7.11 -20.90 -21.37
C LEU A 280 7.87 -19.77 -20.67
N SER A 281 7.26 -18.60 -20.64
CA SER A 281 7.80 -17.48 -19.84
C SER A 281 7.55 -17.83 -18.38
N LEU A 282 8.53 -18.50 -17.76
CA LEU A 282 8.70 -18.56 -16.31
C LEU A 282 8.99 -17.14 -15.82
N GLU A 283 7.95 -16.34 -15.74
CA GLU A 283 7.90 -15.22 -14.82
C GLU A 283 7.74 -15.84 -13.43
N LEU A 284 8.75 -15.66 -12.58
CA LEU A 284 8.81 -16.18 -11.22
C LEU A 284 7.55 -15.76 -10.45
N ALA A 285 6.58 -16.66 -10.38
CA ALA A 285 5.49 -16.60 -9.42
C ALA A 285 6.05 -16.92 -8.02
N LEU A 286 6.38 -15.85 -7.28
CA LEU A 286 6.32 -15.79 -5.83
C LEU A 286 5.17 -14.80 -5.56
N SER A 287 4.09 -15.08 -4.85
CA SER A 287 3.75 -16.07 -3.83
C SER A 287 2.22 -16.15 -3.76
N SER A 288 1.72 -17.38 -3.61
CA SER A 288 0.51 -17.83 -2.91
C SER A 288 -0.75 -16.94 -2.79
N LEU A 289 -1.89 -17.57 -3.12
CA LEU A 289 -3.27 -17.19 -2.80
C LEU A 289 -3.84 -15.97 -3.54
N VAL A 290 -3.85 -16.06 -4.87
CA VAL A 290 -5.00 -15.55 -5.64
C VAL A 290 -5.36 -16.64 -6.65
N CYS A 291 -6.56 -17.21 -6.51
CA CYS A 291 -7.18 -18.03 -7.55
C CYS A 291 -7.53 -17.13 -8.74
N LEU A 292 -6.53 -16.77 -9.54
CA LEU A 292 -6.74 -16.37 -10.93
C LEU A 292 -6.69 -17.63 -11.79
N PRO A 293 -7.52 -17.75 -12.83
CA PRO A 293 -7.46 -18.88 -13.74
C PRO A 293 -6.05 -18.98 -14.30
N PHE A 294 -5.52 -20.21 -14.29
CA PHE A 294 -4.22 -20.61 -14.80
C PHE A 294 -4.03 -20.13 -16.25
N HIS A 295 -3.56 -18.89 -16.42
CA HIS A 295 -3.18 -18.35 -17.72
C HIS A 295 -1.83 -18.97 -18.07
N LEU A 296 -1.85 -20.02 -18.90
CA LEU A 296 -0.68 -20.41 -19.68
C LEU A 296 -0.17 -19.14 -20.37
N THR A 297 1.05 -18.69 -20.04
CA THR A 297 1.70 -17.54 -20.68
C THR A 297 2.02 -17.91 -22.12
N GLN A 298 1.02 -17.84 -22.98
CA GLN A 298 1.19 -18.04 -24.41
C GLN A 298 1.91 -16.82 -24.96
N SER A 299 3.01 -17.06 -25.66
CA SER A 299 3.84 -15.99 -26.22
C SER A 299 3.29 -15.58 -27.59
N TRP A 300 2.60 -14.43 -27.63
CA TRP A 300 2.04 -13.81 -28.82
C TRP A 300 3.06 -12.87 -29.49
N GLN A 301 3.08 -12.85 -30.81
CA GLN A 301 3.89 -11.95 -31.64
C GLN A 301 3.01 -11.13 -32.60
N VAL A 302 3.39 -9.88 -32.82
CA VAL A 302 2.91 -9.11 -33.98
C VAL A 302 3.99 -9.13 -35.04
N VAL A 303 3.65 -9.66 -36.21
CA VAL A 303 4.47 -9.56 -37.44
C VAL A 303 4.30 -8.14 -37.95
N VAL A 304 5.36 -7.34 -37.85
CA VAL A 304 5.29 -5.92 -38.16
C VAL A 304 5.47 -5.69 -39.65
N GLU A 305 4.49 -5.04 -40.27
CA GLU A 305 4.54 -4.59 -41.66
C GLU A 305 4.90 -3.11 -41.73
N LYS A 306 4.32 -2.29 -40.86
CA LYS A 306 4.61 -0.84 -40.78
C LYS A 306 4.87 -0.43 -39.34
N PHE A 307 5.71 0.59 -39.17
CA PHE A 307 6.00 1.16 -37.87
C PHE A 307 6.07 2.70 -37.93
N SER A 308 5.87 3.34 -36.78
CA SER A 308 6.01 4.78 -36.60
C SER A 308 6.63 5.05 -35.23
N ILE A 309 7.68 5.88 -35.20
CA ILE A 309 8.30 6.33 -33.95
C ILE A 309 7.41 7.41 -33.37
N LEU A 310 6.69 7.10 -32.29
CA LEU A 310 5.72 8.04 -31.71
C LEU A 310 6.39 9.05 -30.80
N THR A 311 7.35 8.62 -30.01
CA THR A 311 8.09 9.50 -29.10
C THR A 311 9.47 8.94 -28.82
N LYS A 312 10.51 9.71 -29.16
CA LYS A 312 11.88 9.39 -28.79
C LYS A 312 12.13 9.68 -27.30
N ALA A 313 12.46 8.65 -26.54
CA ALA A 313 12.96 8.78 -25.17
C ALA A 313 14.43 9.20 -25.18
N ILE A 314 14.69 10.41 -24.69
CA ILE A 314 16.01 11.03 -24.70
C ILE A 314 16.89 10.54 -23.54
N LEU A 315 16.29 10.12 -22.43
CA LEU A 315 17.02 9.48 -21.32
C LEU A 315 16.88 7.96 -21.41
N PRO A 316 17.93 7.20 -21.08
CA PRO A 316 17.83 5.76 -20.95
C PRO A 316 16.95 5.35 -19.77
N LEU A 317 16.30 4.19 -19.90
CA LEU A 317 15.71 3.51 -18.76
C LEU A 317 16.81 2.91 -17.87
N PRO A 318 16.57 2.78 -16.54
CA PRO A 318 17.47 2.06 -15.66
C PRO A 318 17.70 0.62 -16.12
N ASP A 319 18.88 0.09 -15.83
CA ASP A 319 19.31 -1.25 -16.27
C ASP A 319 18.38 -2.36 -15.72
N LYS A 320 17.88 -3.20 -16.63
CA LYS A 320 16.78 -4.16 -16.38
C LYS A 320 17.13 -5.21 -15.32
N TYR A 321 18.42 -5.57 -15.20
CA TYR A 321 18.91 -6.60 -14.28
C TYR A 321 19.15 -6.10 -12.85
N LYS A 322 19.39 -4.80 -12.67
CA LYS A 322 19.59 -4.20 -11.34
C LYS A 322 18.32 -3.58 -10.79
N GLY A 323 17.35 -3.27 -11.66
CA GLY A 323 16.07 -2.66 -11.32
C GLY A 323 16.23 -1.27 -10.72
N LEU A 324 15.15 -0.48 -10.71
CA LEU A 324 15.10 0.68 -9.83
C LEU A 324 14.77 0.17 -8.42
N THR A 325 15.76 -0.36 -7.72
CA THR A 325 15.60 -0.98 -6.39
C THR A 325 15.71 0.03 -5.26
N ASP A 326 16.40 1.16 -5.49
CA ASP A 326 16.50 2.23 -4.49
C ASP A 326 15.13 2.89 -4.25
N ILE A 327 14.57 2.64 -3.07
CA ILE A 327 13.25 3.11 -2.64
C ILE A 327 13.13 4.64 -2.71
N ASN A 328 14.17 5.40 -2.36
CA ASN A 328 14.11 6.86 -2.42
C ASN A 328 14.01 7.35 -3.87
N ILE A 329 14.79 6.76 -4.78
CA ILE A 329 14.73 7.13 -6.19
C ILE A 329 13.39 6.71 -6.80
N ARG A 330 12.83 5.55 -6.43
CA ARG A 330 11.49 5.12 -6.86
C ARG A 330 10.42 6.15 -6.51
N TYR A 331 10.41 6.62 -5.27
CA TYR A 331 9.43 7.61 -4.80
C TYR A 331 9.60 8.98 -5.47
N ARG A 332 10.84 9.43 -5.69
CA ARG A 332 11.10 10.72 -6.38
C ARG A 332 10.83 10.65 -7.88
N ARG A 333 11.15 9.52 -8.52
CA ARG A 333 11.00 9.30 -9.96
C ARG A 333 9.92 8.26 -10.22
N ARG A 334 8.72 8.49 -9.67
CA ARG A 334 7.60 7.55 -9.79
C ARG A 334 7.29 7.19 -11.23
N TYR A 335 7.43 8.13 -12.16
CA TYR A 335 7.25 7.87 -13.59
C TYR A 335 8.20 6.80 -14.15
N VAL A 336 9.42 6.67 -13.63
CA VAL A 336 10.35 5.59 -14.00
C VAL A 336 9.96 4.29 -13.29
N ASP A 337 9.61 4.38 -12.00
CA ASP A 337 9.17 3.24 -11.20
C ASP A 337 7.96 2.53 -11.86
N LEU A 338 6.95 3.29 -12.29
CA LEU A 338 5.78 2.76 -13.01
C LEU A 338 6.13 2.08 -14.35
N ILE A 339 7.24 2.45 -14.99
CA ILE A 339 7.69 1.84 -16.26
C ILE A 339 8.35 0.48 -16.00
N VAL A 340 9.20 0.39 -14.97
CA VAL A 340 10.06 -0.78 -14.74
C VAL A 340 9.47 -1.80 -13.77
N ASN A 341 8.52 -1.38 -12.93
CA ASN A 341 7.90 -2.19 -11.87
C ASN A 341 6.37 -2.25 -12.09
N PRO A 342 5.85 -3.23 -12.86
CA PRO A 342 4.43 -3.37 -13.17
C PRO A 342 3.53 -3.51 -11.94
N GLU A 343 4.02 -4.11 -10.86
CA GLU A 343 3.32 -4.28 -9.59
C GLU A 343 2.92 -2.94 -8.94
N VAL A 344 3.71 -1.89 -9.19
CA VAL A 344 3.39 -0.53 -8.72
C VAL A 344 2.19 0.03 -9.48
N ARG A 345 2.11 -0.22 -10.80
CA ARG A 345 0.92 0.16 -11.59
C ARG A 345 -0.32 -0.55 -11.05
N GLU A 346 -0.19 -1.83 -10.73
CA GLU A 346 -1.30 -2.62 -10.21
C GLU A 346 -1.76 -2.14 -8.83
N THR A 347 -0.82 -1.75 -7.96
CA THR A 347 -1.15 -1.12 -6.67
C THR A 347 -2.04 0.12 -6.86
N PHE A 348 -1.75 0.98 -7.84
CA PHE A 348 -2.56 2.17 -8.11
C PHE A 348 -3.91 1.85 -8.79
N ARG A 349 -3.99 0.80 -9.61
CA ARG A 349 -5.28 0.32 -10.13
C ARG A 349 -6.17 -0.21 -9.01
N ARG A 350 -5.60 -1.04 -8.13
CA ARG A 350 -6.30 -1.57 -6.96
C ARG A 350 -6.74 -0.44 -6.02
N ARG A 351 -5.89 0.57 -5.79
CA ARG A 351 -6.28 1.79 -5.08
C ARG A 351 -7.53 2.45 -5.68
N ALA A 352 -7.56 2.65 -6.99
CA ALA A 352 -8.72 3.26 -7.65
C ALA A 352 -9.97 2.39 -7.48
N LYS A 353 -9.85 1.07 -7.63
CA LYS A 353 -10.96 0.12 -7.41
C LYS A 353 -11.46 0.10 -5.97
N ILE A 354 -10.56 0.13 -4.98
CA ILE A 354 -10.90 0.20 -3.55
C ILE A 354 -11.69 1.48 -3.25
N ILE A 355 -11.20 2.64 -3.71
CA ILE A 355 -11.88 3.92 -3.50
C ILE A 355 -13.26 3.92 -4.15
N GLN A 356 -13.38 3.38 -5.37
CA GLN A 356 -14.67 3.24 -6.05
C GLN A 356 -15.61 2.32 -5.25
N GLY A 357 -15.12 1.18 -4.75
CA GLY A 357 -15.90 0.26 -3.93
C GLY A 357 -16.45 0.90 -2.65
N ILE A 358 -15.68 1.78 -1.99
CA ILE A 358 -16.15 2.55 -0.83
C ILE A 358 -17.31 3.46 -1.24
N ARG A 359 -17.16 4.22 -2.34
CA ARG A 359 -18.22 5.11 -2.85
C ARG A 359 -19.47 4.31 -3.19
N ASP A 360 -19.33 3.23 -3.95
CA ASP A 360 -20.44 2.40 -4.37
C ASP A 360 -21.19 1.81 -3.16
N TYR A 361 -20.47 1.33 -2.15
CA TYR A 361 -21.04 0.79 -0.93
C TYR A 361 -21.87 1.82 -0.14
N LEU A 362 -21.36 3.06 -0.01
CA LEU A 362 -22.03 4.15 0.69
C LEU A 362 -23.20 4.72 -0.12
N ASN A 363 -23.02 4.92 -1.43
CA ASN A 363 -24.06 5.41 -2.33
C ASN A 363 -25.26 4.46 -2.39
N GLN A 364 -25.03 3.14 -2.37
CA GLN A 364 -26.10 2.14 -2.28
C GLN A 364 -26.90 2.21 -0.97
N ARG A 365 -26.34 2.83 0.07
CA ARG A 365 -26.99 3.08 1.36
C ARG A 365 -27.47 4.53 1.51
N GLU A 366 -27.60 5.23 0.39
CA GLU A 366 -28.14 6.59 0.31
C GLU A 366 -27.32 7.65 1.06
N TYR A 367 -26.04 7.39 1.31
CA TYR A 367 -25.13 8.44 1.77
C TYR A 367 -24.83 9.41 0.64
N LEU A 368 -24.86 10.70 0.96
CA LEU A 368 -24.55 11.77 0.02
C LEU A 368 -23.06 12.16 0.12
N GLU A 369 -22.33 12.09 -1.01
CA GLU A 369 -20.95 12.59 -1.08
C GLU A 369 -20.95 14.12 -1.10
N ILE A 370 -20.27 14.75 -0.14
CA ILE A 370 -20.17 16.21 0.03
C ILE A 370 -18.70 16.63 0.05
N GLU A 371 -18.42 17.88 -0.32
CA GLU A 371 -17.12 18.52 -0.12
C GLU A 371 -17.26 19.67 0.89
N THR A 372 -16.43 19.65 1.95
CA THR A 372 -16.37 20.71 2.96
C THR A 372 -15.12 21.59 2.78
N PRO A 373 -15.06 22.80 3.37
CA PRO A 373 -13.92 23.70 3.21
C PRO A 373 -12.58 23.05 3.60
N ILE A 374 -11.57 23.17 2.75
CA ILE A 374 -10.19 22.74 3.04
C ILE A 374 -9.44 23.79 3.87
N LEU A 375 -9.75 25.07 3.63
CA LEU A 375 -9.22 26.20 4.37
C LEU A 375 -10.30 26.65 5.36
N THR A 376 -9.97 26.68 6.64
CA THR A 376 -10.88 27.04 7.72
C THR A 376 -10.31 28.20 8.53
N ALA A 377 -11.18 29.07 9.03
CA ALA A 377 -10.79 30.14 9.96
C ALA A 377 -10.53 29.58 11.37
N GLU A 378 -11.20 28.48 11.71
CA GLU A 378 -11.10 27.80 13.01
C GLU A 378 -10.57 26.37 12.82
N ILE A 379 -9.95 25.83 13.87
CA ILE A 379 -9.34 24.50 13.87
C ILE A 379 -10.23 23.59 14.71
N GLY A 380 -10.54 22.38 14.23
CA GLY A 380 -11.33 21.44 15.02
C GLY A 380 -11.53 20.07 14.36
N GLY A 381 -12.13 19.16 15.13
CA GLY A 381 -12.50 17.80 14.70
C GLY A 381 -11.40 16.73 14.81
N ALA A 382 -10.20 17.08 15.30
CA ALA A 382 -9.13 16.15 15.64
C ALA A 382 -8.08 16.83 16.53
N ASP A 383 -7.29 16.04 17.27
CA ASP A 383 -6.11 16.52 18.00
C ASP A 383 -4.90 16.49 17.05
N ALA A 384 -4.66 17.58 16.33
CA ALA A 384 -3.54 17.68 15.39
C ALA A 384 -3.12 19.13 15.15
N ARG A 385 -1.80 19.34 15.02
CA ARG A 385 -1.25 20.66 14.67
C ARG A 385 -1.54 21.01 13.20
N PRO A 386 -2.22 22.12 12.90
CA PRO A 386 -2.59 22.49 11.53
C PRO A 386 -1.43 23.13 10.76
N PHE A 387 -1.57 23.17 9.43
CA PHE A 387 -0.78 24.07 8.58
C PHE A 387 -1.45 25.43 8.51
N ILE A 388 -0.66 26.49 8.64
CA ILE A 388 -1.11 27.88 8.61
C ILE A 388 -0.79 28.48 7.24
N THR A 389 -1.73 29.24 6.68
CA THR A 389 -1.56 30.00 5.44
C THR A 389 -2.26 31.36 5.54
N HIS A 390 -2.10 32.20 4.52
CA HIS A 390 -2.65 33.56 4.50
C HIS A 390 -3.46 33.83 3.23
N HIS A 391 -4.66 34.38 3.39
CA HIS A 391 -5.52 34.78 2.29
C HIS A 391 -5.33 36.27 1.94
N ASN A 392 -4.48 36.55 0.95
CA ASN A 392 -4.04 37.91 0.62
C ASN A 392 -5.15 38.94 0.35
N ALA A 393 -6.26 38.54 -0.29
CA ALA A 393 -7.33 39.50 -0.64
C ALA A 393 -8.29 39.81 0.52
N LEU A 394 -8.35 38.92 1.52
CA LEU A 394 -9.18 39.11 2.73
C LEU A 394 -8.32 39.53 3.93
N ASP A 395 -6.99 39.53 3.76
CA ASP A 395 -6.00 39.85 4.77
C ASP A 395 -6.24 39.09 6.08
N MET A 396 -6.43 37.78 5.97
CA MET A 396 -6.73 36.91 7.10
C MET A 396 -5.90 35.63 7.07
N GLU A 397 -5.57 35.15 8.27
CA GLU A 397 -4.97 33.84 8.47
C GLU A 397 -6.02 32.74 8.26
N LEU A 398 -5.60 31.64 7.65
CA LEU A 398 -6.43 30.44 7.46
C LEU A 398 -5.61 29.21 7.81
N TYR A 399 -6.31 28.16 8.23
CA TYR A 399 -5.75 26.87 8.56
C TYR A 399 -6.17 25.84 7.53
N MET A 400 -5.26 24.93 7.18
CA MET A 400 -5.64 23.73 6.45
C MET A 400 -6.34 22.77 7.40
N ARG A 401 -7.53 22.28 7.02
CA ARG A 401 -8.33 21.38 7.83
C ARG A 401 -7.55 20.15 8.30
N ILE A 402 -7.79 19.76 9.56
CA ILE A 402 -7.25 18.54 10.17
C ILE A 402 -8.28 17.40 10.23
N ALA A 403 -9.56 17.74 10.09
CA ALA A 403 -10.69 16.81 10.00
C ALA A 403 -11.84 17.47 9.21
N THR A 404 -12.80 16.66 8.78
CA THR A 404 -14.05 17.13 8.13
C THR A 404 -15.24 17.16 9.11
N GLU A 405 -15.05 16.64 10.33
CA GLU A 405 -16.09 16.33 11.32
C GLU A 405 -17.08 17.47 11.58
N LEU A 406 -16.59 18.63 12.04
CA LEU A 406 -17.49 19.69 12.51
C LEU A 406 -18.37 20.24 11.37
N HIS A 407 -17.96 20.12 10.11
CA HIS A 407 -18.76 20.55 8.96
C HIS A 407 -19.80 19.49 8.57
N LEU A 408 -19.43 18.21 8.58
CA LEU A 408 -20.37 17.13 8.29
C LEU A 408 -21.50 17.10 9.34
N LYS A 409 -21.19 17.35 10.61
CA LYS A 409 -22.20 17.43 11.68
C LYS A 409 -23.18 18.58 11.46
N ARG A 410 -22.69 19.74 10.99
CA ARG A 410 -23.54 20.88 10.62
C ARG A 410 -24.50 20.52 9.48
N LEU A 411 -24.09 19.68 8.53
CA LEU A 411 -24.99 19.18 7.47
C LEU A 411 -26.06 18.25 8.02
N VAL A 412 -25.71 17.40 8.99
CA VAL A 412 -26.66 16.54 9.69
C VAL A 412 -27.68 17.37 10.47
N VAL A 413 -27.25 18.42 11.19
CA VAL A 413 -28.15 19.43 11.78
C VAL A 413 -29.05 20.06 10.72
N GLY A 414 -28.49 20.38 9.55
CA GLY A 414 -29.21 20.93 8.40
C GLY A 414 -30.22 19.97 7.74
N GLY A 415 -30.33 18.73 8.21
CA GLY A 415 -31.30 17.74 7.75
C GLY A 415 -30.78 16.77 6.70
N ILE A 416 -29.47 16.74 6.42
CA ILE A 416 -28.88 15.69 5.58
C ILE A 416 -28.51 14.50 6.46
N GLU A 417 -29.38 13.50 6.50
CA GLU A 417 -29.27 12.38 7.46
C GLU A 417 -28.03 11.50 7.26
N ARG A 418 -27.50 11.37 6.03
CA ARG A 418 -26.37 10.50 5.72
C ARG A 418 -25.40 11.22 4.81
N VAL A 419 -24.22 11.55 5.31
CA VAL A 419 -23.21 12.31 4.58
C VAL A 419 -21.83 11.68 4.71
N TYR A 420 -21.06 11.72 3.63
CA TYR A 420 -19.65 11.36 3.69
C TYR A 420 -18.82 12.31 2.84
N GLU A 421 -17.56 12.44 3.19
CA GLU A 421 -16.58 13.12 2.36
C GLU A 421 -15.33 12.23 2.19
N LEU A 422 -14.94 12.01 0.93
CA LEU A 422 -13.69 11.35 0.57
C LEU A 422 -12.69 12.37 0.03
N GLY A 423 -11.99 13.04 0.95
CA GLY A 423 -10.91 13.95 0.62
C GLY A 423 -9.52 13.34 0.85
N ARG A 424 -8.51 14.21 1.02
CA ARG A 424 -7.21 13.81 1.57
C ARG A 424 -7.32 13.24 3.00
N ILE A 425 -8.48 13.47 3.61
CA ILE A 425 -8.96 12.95 4.89
C ILE A 425 -10.37 12.46 4.60
N PHE A 426 -10.76 11.33 5.18
CA PHE A 426 -12.07 10.71 4.96
C PHE A 426 -12.83 10.62 6.29
N ARG A 427 -14.11 10.99 6.25
CA ARG A 427 -15.04 10.79 7.36
C ARG A 427 -16.46 10.60 6.83
N ASN A 428 -17.19 9.74 7.49
CA ASN A 428 -18.56 9.37 7.22
C ASN A 428 -19.41 9.64 8.46
N GLU A 429 -20.56 10.28 8.32
CA GLU A 429 -21.47 10.58 9.42
C GLU A 429 -22.90 10.17 9.05
N GLY A 430 -23.55 9.45 9.97
CA GLY A 430 -24.91 8.95 9.80
C GLY A 430 -25.79 9.33 10.98
N ALA A 431 -26.91 9.99 10.71
CA ALA A 431 -27.98 10.24 11.65
C ALA A 431 -28.74 8.94 11.96
N TYR A 432 -29.35 8.92 13.15
CA TYR A 432 -30.12 7.81 13.71
C TYR A 432 -29.32 6.50 13.84
N ALA A 433 -28.01 6.60 14.00
CA ALA A 433 -27.09 5.50 14.20
C ALA A 433 -26.28 5.67 15.49
N ASP A 434 -25.77 4.57 16.03
CA ASP A 434 -24.78 4.57 17.11
C ASP A 434 -23.46 3.89 16.71
N TYR A 435 -22.50 3.84 17.64
CA TYR A 435 -21.20 3.22 17.39
C TYR A 435 -21.28 1.71 17.05
N GLU A 436 -22.32 0.98 17.46
CA GLU A 436 -22.50 -0.43 17.07
C GLU A 436 -22.89 -0.55 15.60
N ASP A 437 -23.76 0.34 15.12
CA ASP A 437 -24.09 0.44 13.69
C ASP A 437 -22.84 0.74 12.85
N MET A 438 -21.97 1.63 13.35
CA MET A 438 -20.70 1.95 12.68
C MET A 438 -19.71 0.78 12.67
N MET A 439 -19.70 -0.09 13.70
CA MET A 439 -18.88 -1.31 13.68
C MET A 439 -19.33 -2.25 12.56
N ASN A 440 -20.65 -2.50 12.46
CA ASN A 440 -21.23 -3.33 11.41
C ASN A 440 -20.95 -2.76 10.00
N LEU A 441 -21.10 -1.45 9.83
CA LEU A 441 -20.84 -0.77 8.57
C LEU A 441 -19.38 -0.94 8.13
N VAL A 442 -18.43 -0.71 9.04
CA VAL A 442 -16.99 -0.87 8.75
C VAL A 442 -16.65 -2.30 8.38
N GLU A 443 -17.17 -3.26 9.13
CA GLU A 443 -16.92 -4.68 8.90
C GLU A 443 -17.43 -5.13 7.53
N GLU A 444 -18.71 -4.89 7.23
CA GLU A 444 -19.31 -5.25 5.95
C GLU A 444 -18.60 -4.58 4.77
N MET A 445 -18.31 -3.29 4.89
CA MET A 445 -17.66 -2.52 3.83
C MET A 445 -16.26 -3.05 3.55
N ILE A 446 -15.42 -3.22 4.58
CA ILE A 446 -14.04 -3.69 4.40
C ILE A 446 -14.03 -5.12 3.89
N CYS A 447 -14.88 -6.00 4.42
CA CYS A 447 -14.98 -7.39 3.95
C CYS A 447 -15.42 -7.48 2.49
N GLY A 448 -16.45 -6.72 2.09
CA GLY A 448 -16.92 -6.66 0.72
C GLY A 448 -15.82 -6.22 -0.24
N ILE A 449 -15.14 -5.12 0.08
CA ILE A 449 -14.03 -4.59 -0.73
C ILE A 449 -12.85 -5.58 -0.78
N ALA A 450 -12.51 -6.22 0.34
CA ALA A 450 -11.45 -7.23 0.37
C ALA A 450 -11.79 -8.42 -0.54
N MET A 451 -13.03 -8.90 -0.52
CA MET A 451 -13.46 -9.98 -1.42
C MET A 451 -13.43 -9.53 -2.90
N ASP A 452 -13.86 -8.32 -3.22
CA ASP A 452 -13.89 -7.80 -4.59
C ASP A 452 -12.50 -7.53 -5.18
N VAL A 453 -11.54 -7.14 -4.34
CA VAL A 453 -10.21 -6.69 -4.76
C VAL A 453 -9.15 -7.78 -4.59
N CYS A 454 -9.29 -8.64 -3.57
CA CYS A 454 -8.34 -9.71 -3.27
C CYS A 454 -8.90 -11.10 -3.61
N GLY A 455 -10.22 -11.27 -3.76
CA GLY A 455 -10.86 -12.57 -3.95
C GLY A 455 -10.90 -13.45 -2.70
N THR A 456 -10.46 -12.92 -1.56
CA THR A 456 -10.34 -13.63 -0.29
C THR A 456 -10.40 -12.66 0.90
N LEU A 457 -10.83 -13.16 2.05
CA LEU A 457 -10.81 -12.46 3.34
C LEU A 457 -9.57 -12.80 4.17
N GLU A 458 -8.73 -13.71 3.67
CA GLU A 458 -7.48 -14.14 4.24
C GLU A 458 -6.33 -13.45 3.52
N LEU A 459 -5.72 -12.45 4.16
CA LEU A 459 -4.66 -11.64 3.57
C LEU A 459 -3.30 -12.01 4.18
N ASP A 460 -2.33 -12.26 3.32
CA ASP A 460 -0.92 -12.27 3.70
C ASP A 460 -0.41 -10.84 3.71
N TYR A 461 -0.01 -10.36 4.89
CA TYR A 461 0.61 -9.05 5.06
C TYR A 461 2.06 -9.20 5.51
N GLN A 462 2.97 -8.74 4.64
CA GLN A 462 4.40 -8.69 4.85
C GLN A 462 5.07 -10.05 5.16
N ASN A 463 4.49 -11.18 4.73
CA ASN A 463 5.01 -12.54 4.96
C ASN A 463 5.20 -12.92 6.44
N LEU A 464 4.56 -12.18 7.34
CA LEU A 464 4.74 -12.33 8.78
C LEU A 464 3.39 -12.55 9.49
N PHE A 465 2.29 -12.07 8.91
CA PHE A 465 1.00 -12.03 9.57
C PHE A 465 -0.11 -12.42 8.60
N PHE A 466 -0.97 -13.30 9.10
CA PHE A 466 -2.19 -13.69 8.43
C PHE A 466 -3.31 -12.82 8.99
N VAL A 467 -3.91 -11.95 8.19
CA VAL A 467 -5.04 -11.13 8.60
C VAL A 467 -6.29 -11.81 8.07
N ASN A 468 -7.18 -12.24 8.96
CA ASN A 468 -8.41 -12.91 8.57
C ASN A 468 -9.61 -12.09 9.01
N PHE A 469 -10.29 -11.49 8.04
CA PHE A 469 -11.51 -10.72 8.31
C PHE A 469 -12.70 -11.58 8.77
N LEU A 470 -12.67 -12.90 8.56
CA LEU A 470 -13.68 -13.83 9.11
C LEU A 470 -13.59 -14.00 10.64
N ILE A 471 -12.44 -13.66 11.24
CA ILE A 471 -12.26 -13.72 12.70
C ILE A 471 -13.05 -12.59 13.37
N VAL A 472 -13.22 -11.44 12.71
CA VAL A 472 -14.03 -10.31 13.20
C VAL A 472 -15.47 -10.74 13.44
N LEU A 473 -16.05 -11.47 12.47
CA LEU A 473 -17.42 -12.01 12.51
C LEU A 473 -17.66 -13.04 13.63
N ASN A 474 -16.61 -13.68 14.18
CA ASN A 474 -16.74 -14.79 15.15
C ASN A 474 -16.11 -14.51 16.52
N LEU A 475 -15.26 -13.50 16.61
CA LEU A 475 -14.54 -13.09 17.80
C LEU A 475 -14.65 -11.57 17.86
N LEU A 476 -15.84 -11.10 18.24
CA LEU A 476 -16.01 -9.82 18.90
C LEU A 476 -15.20 -9.88 20.21
N ILE A 477 -13.87 -9.79 20.10
CA ILE A 477 -13.02 -9.48 21.22
C ILE A 477 -13.25 -7.99 21.45
N PHE A 478 -14.39 -7.66 22.05
CA PHE A 478 -14.57 -6.39 22.74
C PHE A 478 -13.57 -6.40 23.89
N LEU A 479 -12.38 -5.90 23.62
CA LEU A 479 -11.53 -5.44 24.69
C LEU A 479 -12.10 -4.09 25.10
N SER A 480 -13.06 -4.14 26.03
CA SER A 480 -13.36 -2.96 26.81
C SER A 480 -12.07 -2.49 27.44
N TRP A 481 -11.86 -1.18 27.50
CA TRP A 481 -10.69 -0.59 28.17
C TRP A 481 -10.46 -1.20 29.57
N SER A 482 -11.53 -1.50 30.30
CA SER A 482 -11.50 -2.17 31.61
C SER A 482 -10.93 -3.60 31.59
N LEU A 483 -11.26 -4.42 30.59
CA LEU A 483 -10.73 -5.78 30.41
C LEU A 483 -9.31 -5.79 29.86
N LEU A 484 -8.99 -4.83 29.00
CA LEU A 484 -7.65 -4.64 28.41
C LEU A 484 -6.65 -4.29 29.51
N LEU A 485 -7.06 -3.41 30.43
CA LEU A 485 -6.34 -3.12 31.65
C LEU A 485 -6.23 -4.37 32.52
N LEU A 486 -7.30 -5.07 32.91
CA LEU A 486 -7.13 -6.28 33.72
C LEU A 486 -6.21 -7.32 33.07
N LYS A 487 -6.30 -7.53 31.76
CA LYS A 487 -5.54 -8.58 31.06
C LYS A 487 -4.05 -8.23 30.90
N PHE A 488 -3.71 -6.98 30.60
CA PHE A 488 -2.31 -6.55 30.48
C PHE A 488 -1.74 -6.06 31.81
N VAL A 489 -2.52 -5.40 32.67
CA VAL A 489 -2.11 -4.98 34.02
C VAL A 489 -1.95 -6.20 34.94
N CYS A 490 -2.83 -7.21 34.92
CA CYS A 490 -2.63 -8.40 35.78
C CYS A 490 -1.59 -9.41 35.26
N ASN A 491 -1.39 -9.56 33.94
CA ASN A 491 -0.35 -10.47 33.42
C ASN A 491 1.02 -9.81 33.19
N SER A 492 1.07 -8.48 33.08
CA SER A 492 2.32 -7.77 32.77
C SER A 492 2.70 -6.67 33.74
N LEU A 493 2.02 -6.46 34.88
CA LEU A 493 2.64 -5.85 36.07
C LEU A 493 3.65 -6.80 36.75
N CYS A 494 4.53 -7.42 35.96
CA CYS A 494 5.80 -7.85 36.51
C CYS A 494 6.60 -6.57 36.84
N GLU A 495 7.43 -6.60 37.88
CA GLU A 495 8.40 -5.53 38.18
C GLU A 495 9.15 -5.04 36.92
N ALA A 496 9.33 -5.89 35.90
CA ALA A 496 9.95 -5.54 34.64
C ALA A 496 9.19 -4.47 33.80
N THR A 497 7.86 -4.47 33.78
CA THR A 497 7.06 -3.48 33.00
C THR A 497 6.96 -2.16 33.75
N LEU A 498 6.78 -2.22 35.08
CA LEU A 498 6.92 -1.05 35.95
C LEU A 498 8.34 -0.46 35.85
N ARG A 499 9.39 -1.28 35.85
CA ARG A 499 10.78 -0.82 35.65
C ARG A 499 11.05 -0.31 34.23
N LYS A 500 10.38 -0.81 33.18
CA LYS A 500 10.44 -0.25 31.81
C LYS A 500 9.76 1.12 31.74
N LEU A 501 8.56 1.24 32.32
CA LEU A 501 7.84 2.51 32.48
C LEU A 501 8.62 3.50 33.36
N GLU A 502 9.28 3.06 34.44
CA GLU A 502 10.15 3.87 35.31
C GLU A 502 11.49 4.26 34.66
N LYS A 503 12.14 3.36 33.90
CA LYS A 503 13.33 3.70 33.09
C LYS A 503 12.99 4.70 32.00
N LYS A 504 11.82 4.58 31.37
CA LYS A 504 11.29 5.57 30.43
C LYS A 504 10.84 6.84 31.16
N ARG A 505 10.35 6.79 32.39
CA ARG A 505 10.06 7.98 33.22
C ARG A 505 11.27 8.91 33.39
N ARG A 506 12.50 8.37 33.29
CA ARG A 506 13.75 9.16 33.27
C ARG A 506 14.13 9.73 31.88
N ASN A 507 13.57 9.21 30.78
CA ASN A 507 13.94 9.56 29.39
C ASN A 507 12.77 10.00 28.47
N SER A 508 11.50 9.83 28.84
CA SER A 508 10.31 10.21 28.07
C SER A 508 9.52 11.25 28.84
N LYS A 509 9.50 12.48 28.35
CA LYS A 509 8.66 13.57 28.87
C LYS A 509 7.16 13.25 28.85
N SER A 510 6.70 12.30 28.02
CA SER A 510 5.28 12.02 27.78
C SER A 510 4.53 11.40 28.97
N LEU A 511 5.10 10.43 29.68
CA LEU A 511 4.40 9.74 30.80
C LEU A 511 4.22 10.61 32.05
N THR A 512 5.06 11.64 32.23
CA THR A 512 4.95 12.62 33.32
C THR A 512 4.02 13.80 33.00
N GLN A 513 3.49 13.87 31.78
CA GLN A 513 2.58 14.92 31.32
C GLN A 513 1.11 14.48 31.29
N ALA A 514 0.80 13.21 31.62
CA ALA A 514 -0.58 12.76 31.73
C ALA A 514 -1.29 13.50 32.88
N GLY A 515 -2.25 14.36 32.52
CA GLY A 515 -3.05 15.17 33.43
C GLY A 515 -4.26 14.44 34.00
N SER A 516 -4.60 13.25 33.47
CA SER A 516 -5.72 12.42 33.94
C SER A 516 -5.39 10.93 33.91
N VAL A 517 -6.22 10.14 34.61
CA VAL A 517 -6.15 8.67 34.57
C VAL A 517 -6.38 8.16 33.15
N GLY A 518 -7.40 8.65 32.44
CA GLY A 518 -7.67 8.26 31.05
C GLY A 518 -6.46 8.47 30.11
N GLN A 519 -5.75 9.59 30.23
CA GLN A 519 -4.56 9.87 29.44
C GLN A 519 -3.39 8.92 29.76
N LEU A 520 -3.18 8.62 31.04
CA LEU A 520 -2.15 7.66 31.45
C LEU A 520 -2.45 6.26 30.89
N LEU A 521 -3.71 5.85 30.94
CA LEU A 521 -4.15 4.56 30.40
C LEU A 521 -3.93 4.51 28.89
N ASN A 522 -4.19 5.61 28.17
CA ASN A 522 -3.94 5.69 26.74
C ASN A 522 -2.47 5.46 26.37
N LEU A 523 -1.57 6.17 27.08
CA LEU A 523 -0.13 5.99 26.88
C LEU A 523 0.34 4.56 27.18
N VAL A 524 -0.27 3.90 28.17
CA VAL A 524 0.04 2.50 28.48
C VAL A 524 -0.47 1.58 27.38
N PHE A 525 -1.68 1.79 26.86
CA PHE A 525 -2.24 1.02 25.75
C PHE A 525 -1.37 1.09 24.48
N GLU A 526 -1.00 2.30 24.05
CA GLU A 526 -0.14 2.53 22.88
C GLU A 526 1.20 1.79 23.01
N GLU A 527 1.81 1.81 24.20
CA GLU A 527 3.12 1.19 24.42
C GLU A 527 3.06 -0.34 24.59
N THR A 528 1.96 -0.89 25.12
CA THR A 528 1.92 -2.30 25.57
C THR A 528 1.03 -3.20 24.75
N ALA A 529 -0.07 -2.69 24.21
CA ALA A 529 -1.12 -3.50 23.61
C ALA A 529 -1.27 -3.24 22.11
N GLU A 530 -1.18 -1.98 21.65
CA GLU A 530 -1.42 -1.60 20.25
C GLU A 530 -0.65 -2.48 19.26
N SER A 531 0.68 -2.59 19.43
CA SER A 531 1.54 -3.38 18.53
C SER A 531 1.25 -4.89 18.48
N SER A 532 0.48 -5.41 19.45
CA SER A 532 0.07 -6.82 19.51
C SER A 532 -1.24 -7.12 18.78
N LEU A 533 -2.00 -6.09 18.40
CA LEU A 533 -3.32 -6.21 17.74
C LEU A 533 -3.18 -6.52 16.24
N ILE A 534 -2.83 -7.77 15.93
CA ILE A 534 -2.57 -8.20 14.54
C ILE A 534 -3.87 -8.42 13.75
N GLN A 535 -4.81 -9.20 14.30
CA GLN A 535 -6.12 -9.42 13.67
C GLN A 535 -6.94 -8.13 13.75
N PRO A 536 -7.91 -7.91 12.84
CA PRO A 536 -8.79 -6.77 12.95
C PRO A 536 -9.53 -6.85 14.29
N THR A 537 -9.32 -5.85 15.14
CA THR A 537 -9.78 -5.84 16.53
C THR A 537 -10.41 -4.48 16.83
N PHE A 538 -11.67 -4.48 17.24
CA PHE A 538 -12.32 -3.29 17.78
C PHE A 538 -11.89 -3.10 19.25
N VAL A 539 -11.19 -2.00 19.51
CA VAL A 539 -10.95 -1.50 20.86
C VAL A 539 -12.06 -0.51 21.17
N THR A 540 -12.81 -0.75 22.24
CA THR A 540 -14.07 -0.02 22.52
C THR A 540 -14.07 0.54 23.93
N GLU A 541 -14.93 1.55 24.16
CA GLU A 541 -15.21 2.14 25.47
C GLU A 541 -14.07 3.03 25.99
N HIS A 542 -13.59 3.94 25.15
CA HIS A 542 -12.52 4.87 25.51
C HIS A 542 -12.93 5.82 26.63
N PRO A 543 -12.00 6.22 27.52
CA PRO A 543 -12.28 7.22 28.56
C PRO A 543 -12.77 8.56 27.99
N VAL A 544 -13.63 9.24 28.75
CA VAL A 544 -14.18 10.55 28.38
C VAL A 544 -13.07 11.60 28.19
N GLU A 545 -12.00 11.54 28.99
CA GLU A 545 -10.95 12.55 29.00
C GLU A 545 -10.12 12.62 27.70
N ILE A 546 -10.17 11.56 26.89
CA ILE A 546 -9.47 11.45 25.59
C ILE A 546 -10.44 11.45 24.39
N SER A 547 -11.73 11.68 24.65
CA SER A 547 -12.79 11.56 23.64
C SER A 547 -13.71 12.80 23.68
N PRO A 548 -13.18 14.00 23.34
CA PRO A 548 -13.88 15.27 23.57
C PRO A 548 -15.16 15.46 22.76
N LEU A 549 -15.35 14.67 21.70
CA LEU A 549 -16.50 14.77 20.78
C LEU A 549 -17.44 13.55 20.85
N ALA A 550 -17.09 12.54 21.65
CA ALA A 550 -17.87 11.31 21.79
C ALA A 550 -18.87 11.40 22.95
N LYS A 551 -20.05 10.79 22.78
CA LYS A 551 -21.05 10.66 23.84
C LYS A 551 -20.52 9.85 25.02
N PRO A 552 -20.85 10.26 26.26
CA PRO A 552 -20.71 9.40 27.43
C PRO A 552 -21.43 8.07 27.21
N HIS A 553 -20.86 6.99 27.74
CA HIS A 553 -21.42 5.67 27.61
C HIS A 553 -22.74 5.55 28.38
N ARG A 554 -23.80 5.04 27.73
CA ARG A 554 -25.17 4.99 28.30
C ARG A 554 -25.31 4.24 29.63
N SER A 555 -24.37 3.35 29.95
CA SER A 555 -24.38 2.50 31.15
C SER A 555 -23.06 2.42 31.93
N LYS A 556 -21.99 3.08 31.48
CA LYS A 556 -20.64 2.95 32.08
C LYS A 556 -20.05 4.32 32.33
N GLU A 557 -20.13 4.76 33.58
CA GLU A 557 -19.62 6.07 33.99
C GLU A 557 -18.12 6.23 33.70
N GLY A 558 -17.72 7.40 33.20
CA GLY A 558 -16.34 7.72 32.84
C GLY A 558 -15.86 7.20 31.48
N LEU A 559 -16.67 6.42 30.76
CA LEU A 559 -16.35 5.91 29.41
C LEU A 559 -17.24 6.55 28.33
N THR A 560 -16.90 6.31 27.07
CA THR A 560 -17.62 6.81 25.89
C THR A 560 -18.05 5.69 24.96
N GLU A 561 -19.06 5.96 24.13
CA GLU A 561 -19.47 5.08 23.02
C GLU A 561 -18.55 5.32 21.81
N ARG A 562 -17.30 4.89 21.95
CA ARG A 562 -16.25 5.03 20.94
C ARG A 562 -15.61 3.69 20.64
N PHE A 563 -15.22 3.49 19.40
CA PHE A 563 -14.33 2.41 19.01
C PHE A 563 -13.20 2.89 18.09
N GLU A 564 -12.11 2.13 18.12
CA GLU A 564 -11.05 2.16 17.13
C GLU A 564 -10.83 0.76 16.59
N LEU A 565 -10.78 0.63 15.27
CA LEU A 565 -10.42 -0.62 14.61
C LEU A 565 -8.92 -0.67 14.42
N PHE A 566 -8.24 -1.61 15.08
CA PHE A 566 -6.82 -1.87 14.87
C PHE A 566 -6.64 -3.08 13.94
N VAL A 567 -5.75 -2.94 12.95
CA VAL A 567 -5.30 -4.05 12.12
C VAL A 567 -3.79 -3.96 11.98
N TYR A 568 -3.11 -5.07 12.22
CA TYR A 568 -1.65 -5.13 12.14
C TYR A 568 -0.94 -4.10 13.05
N GLY A 569 -1.45 -3.95 14.26
CA GLY A 569 -0.94 -3.04 15.28
C GLY A 569 -0.97 -1.57 14.88
N ARG A 570 -1.92 -1.20 14.02
CA ARG A 570 -2.16 0.17 13.57
C ARG A 570 -3.65 0.44 13.54
N GLU A 571 -4.03 1.63 13.98
CA GLU A 571 -5.38 2.13 13.85
C GLU A 571 -5.76 2.24 12.36
N LEU A 572 -6.93 1.72 12.00
CA LEU A 572 -7.49 1.73 10.65
C LEU A 572 -8.75 2.60 10.57
N ALA A 573 -9.56 2.60 11.62
CA ALA A 573 -10.75 3.43 11.72
C ALA A 573 -10.98 3.90 13.17
N ASN A 574 -11.64 5.03 13.32
CA ASN A 574 -12.08 5.59 14.60
C ASN A 574 -13.51 6.08 14.44
N ALA A 575 -14.38 5.74 15.37
CA ALA A 575 -15.80 6.07 15.28
C ALA A 575 -16.42 6.18 16.67
N PHE A 576 -17.50 6.96 16.76
CA PHE A 576 -18.21 7.15 18.02
C PHE A 576 -19.64 7.63 17.81
N SER A 577 -20.49 7.37 18.80
CA SER A 577 -21.76 8.06 18.95
C SER A 577 -21.47 9.54 19.23
N GLU A 578 -21.98 10.43 18.38
CA GLU A 578 -21.62 11.83 18.38
C GLU A 578 -22.25 12.60 19.54
N LEU A 579 -21.46 13.42 20.24
CA LEU A 579 -21.96 14.29 21.30
C LEU A 579 -22.90 15.36 20.71
N THR A 580 -24.16 15.31 21.14
CA THR A 580 -25.24 16.19 20.66
C THR A 580 -25.75 17.14 21.73
N ASP A 581 -25.24 17.04 22.97
CA ASP A 581 -25.59 17.95 24.06
C ASP A 581 -24.73 19.22 23.97
N PRO A 582 -25.32 20.40 23.68
CA PRO A 582 -24.57 21.64 23.53
C PRO A 582 -23.88 22.11 24.81
N VAL A 583 -24.42 21.77 25.98
CA VAL A 583 -23.87 22.20 27.27
C VAL A 583 -22.60 21.41 27.57
N ASP A 584 -22.67 20.08 27.47
CA ASP A 584 -21.49 19.21 27.63
C ASP A 584 -20.42 19.52 26.57
N GLN A 585 -20.84 19.73 25.31
CA GLN A 585 -19.89 20.03 24.24
C GLN A 585 -19.14 21.36 24.47
N ARG A 586 -19.81 22.39 25.00
CA ARG A 586 -19.18 23.66 25.38
C ARG A 586 -18.14 23.47 26.48
N GLU A 587 -18.50 22.76 27.56
CA GLU A 587 -17.57 22.50 28.67
C GLU A 587 -16.29 21.81 28.18
N ARG A 588 -16.42 20.84 27.27
CA ARG A 588 -15.27 20.14 26.67
C ARG A 588 -14.41 21.03 25.78
N PHE A 589 -15.03 21.93 25.01
CA PHE A 589 -14.28 22.91 24.21
C PHE A 589 -13.55 23.93 25.09
N GLU A 590 -14.16 24.41 26.16
CA GLU A 590 -13.48 25.30 27.11
C GLU A 590 -12.27 24.62 27.77
N LEU A 591 -12.38 23.32 28.08
CA LEU A 591 -11.25 22.52 28.57
C LEU A 591 -10.13 22.40 27.51
N GLN A 592 -10.46 22.22 26.23
CA GLN A 592 -9.48 22.18 25.15
C GLN A 592 -8.81 23.54 24.93
N ALA A 593 -9.58 24.63 24.92
CA ALA A 593 -9.05 25.99 24.83
C ALA A 593 -8.11 26.31 26.01
N ALA A 594 -8.44 25.86 27.22
CA ALA A 594 -7.58 25.99 28.39
C ALA A 594 -6.25 25.21 28.23
N LYS A 595 -6.28 24.00 27.65
CA LYS A 595 -5.06 23.23 27.33
C LYS A 595 -4.21 23.96 26.29
N LYS A 596 -4.83 24.53 25.26
CA LYS A 596 -4.15 25.34 24.24
C LYS A 596 -3.47 26.56 24.85
N ALA A 597 -4.18 27.29 25.73
CA ALA A 597 -3.63 28.41 26.48
C ALA A 597 -2.46 27.99 27.39
N ALA A 598 -2.46 26.75 27.87
CA ALA A 598 -1.35 26.15 28.62
C ALA A 598 -0.18 25.65 27.73
N GLY A 599 -0.26 25.82 26.41
CA GLY A 599 0.82 25.54 25.46
C GLY A 599 0.66 24.25 24.66
N ASP A 600 -0.50 23.59 24.69
CA ASP A 600 -0.79 22.46 23.81
C ASP A 600 -1.07 22.95 22.38
N LEU A 601 -0.20 22.57 21.43
CA LEU A 601 -0.31 23.01 20.03
C LEU A 601 -1.28 22.15 19.20
N GLU A 602 -1.78 21.06 19.76
CA GLU A 602 -2.74 20.14 19.11
C GLU A 602 -4.18 20.39 19.56
N ALA A 603 -4.35 21.09 20.69
CA ALA A 603 -5.65 21.50 21.20
C ALA A 603 -6.29 22.63 20.36
N ALA A 604 -7.62 22.56 20.21
CA ALA A 604 -8.42 23.50 19.45
C ALA A 604 -8.97 24.66 20.31
N ASP A 605 -9.40 25.74 19.66
CA ASP A 605 -10.20 26.79 20.30
C ASP A 605 -11.68 26.35 20.40
N VAL A 606 -12.51 27.18 21.04
CA VAL A 606 -13.97 26.99 21.04
C VAL A 606 -14.53 27.40 19.68
N ASP A 607 -15.15 26.46 18.97
CA ASP A 607 -15.90 26.73 17.72
C ASP A 607 -17.34 27.13 18.07
N GLU A 608 -17.59 28.44 18.14
CA GLU A 608 -18.89 28.99 18.52
C GLU A 608 -19.98 28.76 17.47
N ASP A 609 -19.61 28.68 16.20
CA ASP A 609 -20.56 28.40 15.11
C ASP A 609 -21.02 26.94 15.16
N PHE A 610 -20.13 26.00 15.50
CA PHE A 610 -20.48 24.60 15.72
C PHE A 610 -21.39 24.43 16.93
N LEU A 611 -21.09 25.11 18.05
CA LEU A 611 -21.96 25.11 19.23
C LEU A 611 -23.36 25.63 18.90
N MET A 612 -23.43 26.74 18.16
CA MET A 612 -24.71 27.27 17.70
C MET A 612 -25.46 26.27 16.81
N ALA A 613 -24.77 25.55 15.92
CA ALA A 613 -25.40 24.54 15.08
C ALA A 613 -26.04 23.42 15.90
N ILE A 614 -25.34 22.87 16.90
CA ILE A 614 -25.91 21.81 17.74
C ILE A 614 -27.04 22.32 18.66
N GLU A 615 -27.05 23.61 19.02
CA GLU A 615 -28.17 24.26 19.72
C GLU A 615 -29.46 24.35 18.89
N TYR A 616 -29.36 24.41 17.55
CA TYR A 616 -30.53 24.26 16.67
C TYR A 616 -31.12 22.84 16.68
N GLY A 617 -30.41 21.88 17.27
CA GLY A 617 -30.85 20.50 17.45
C GLY A 617 -30.14 19.56 16.48
N MET A 618 -29.14 18.84 17.00
CA MET A 618 -28.50 17.75 16.28
C MET A 618 -29.20 16.42 16.60
N PRO A 619 -29.66 15.65 15.60
CA PRO A 619 -30.24 14.32 15.85
C PRO A 619 -29.18 13.36 16.43
N PRO A 620 -29.58 12.29 17.12
CA PRO A 620 -28.66 11.21 17.49
C PRO A 620 -27.92 10.73 16.24
N THR A 621 -26.59 10.77 16.25
CA THR A 621 -25.74 10.56 15.08
C THR A 621 -24.53 9.76 15.50
N ALA A 622 -23.96 8.97 14.59
CA ALA A 622 -22.65 8.35 14.76
C ALA A 622 -21.74 8.74 13.58
N GLY A 623 -20.48 9.01 13.90
CA GLY A 623 -19.45 9.36 12.92
C GLY A 623 -18.32 8.34 12.88
N LEU A 624 -17.67 8.25 11.73
CA LEU A 624 -16.66 7.25 11.38
C LEU A 624 -15.57 7.87 10.50
N GLY A 625 -14.34 7.87 10.96
CA GLY A 625 -13.14 8.13 10.16
C GLY A 625 -12.45 6.83 9.77
N ILE A 626 -12.00 6.73 8.51
CA ILE A 626 -11.20 5.58 8.02
C ILE A 626 -9.91 6.09 7.39
N GLY A 627 -8.79 5.51 7.81
CA GLY A 627 -7.49 5.71 7.18
C GLY A 627 -7.41 5.03 5.81
N ILE A 628 -7.94 5.66 4.76
CA ILE A 628 -8.02 5.11 3.40
C ILE A 628 -6.65 4.62 2.89
N ASP A 629 -5.59 5.38 3.11
CA ASP A 629 -4.24 4.97 2.72
C ASP A 629 -3.78 3.71 3.48
N ARG A 630 -4.10 3.59 4.77
CA ARG A 630 -3.78 2.40 5.59
C ARG A 630 -4.58 1.19 5.13
N LEU A 631 -5.86 1.37 4.77
CA LEU A 631 -6.68 0.30 4.18
C LEU A 631 -6.09 -0.18 2.86
N ILE A 632 -5.72 0.74 1.97
CA ILE A 632 -5.10 0.39 0.70
C ILE A 632 -3.79 -0.35 0.95
N MET A 633 -2.94 0.13 1.86
CA MET A 633 -1.69 -0.57 2.21
C MET A 633 -1.95 -2.03 2.58
N LEU A 634 -2.93 -2.28 3.45
CA LEU A 634 -3.29 -3.63 3.87
C LEU A 634 -3.73 -4.49 2.68
N LEU A 635 -4.70 -4.00 1.90
CA LEU A 635 -5.27 -4.74 0.76
C LEU A 635 -4.24 -4.96 -0.36
N THR A 636 -3.27 -4.05 -0.54
CA THR A 636 -2.22 -4.16 -1.56
C THR A 636 -0.91 -4.74 -1.03
N ASN A 637 -0.89 -5.28 0.19
CA ASN A 637 0.31 -5.81 0.86
C ASN A 637 1.53 -4.86 0.76
N SER A 638 1.28 -3.57 0.95
CA SER A 638 2.29 -2.53 0.84
C SER A 638 2.85 -2.16 2.20
N ALA A 639 4.17 -2.21 2.35
CA ALA A 639 4.87 -2.00 3.61
C ALA A 639 4.82 -0.55 4.10
N SER A 640 4.87 0.41 3.16
CA SER A 640 4.92 1.84 3.43
C SER A 640 3.71 2.57 2.83
N ILE A 641 3.25 3.60 3.52
CA ILE A 641 2.23 4.53 2.97
C ILE A 641 2.69 5.20 1.68
N ARG A 642 4.00 5.34 1.50
CA ARG A 642 4.61 5.91 0.29
C ARG A 642 4.49 5.00 -0.92
N ASP A 643 4.22 3.71 -0.73
CA ASP A 643 4.02 2.77 -1.83
C ASP A 643 2.63 2.94 -2.47
N VAL A 644 1.65 3.40 -1.67
CA VAL A 644 0.26 3.57 -2.11
C VAL A 644 -0.10 5.02 -2.47
N ILE A 645 0.86 5.94 -2.33
CA ILE A 645 0.76 7.34 -2.78
C ILE A 645 1.65 7.53 -4.02
N ALA A 646 1.05 8.01 -5.10
CA ALA A 646 1.77 8.18 -6.38
C ALA A 646 3.00 9.09 -6.22
N PHE A 647 2.81 10.24 -5.57
CA PHE A 647 3.87 11.22 -5.33
C PHE A 647 3.92 11.57 -3.84
N PRO A 648 4.60 10.75 -3.03
CA PRO A 648 4.68 10.99 -1.59
C PRO A 648 5.59 12.19 -1.29
N LEU A 649 5.30 12.90 -0.19
CA LEU A 649 6.18 13.98 0.27
C LEU A 649 7.53 13.39 0.71
N MET A 650 8.60 13.91 0.13
CA MET A 650 9.97 13.52 0.42
C MET A 650 10.73 14.72 0.99
N ARG A 651 11.68 14.47 1.91
CA ARG A 651 12.62 15.51 2.33
C ARG A 651 13.39 16.02 1.10
N LYS A 652 13.81 17.29 1.11
CA LYS A 652 14.68 17.83 0.05
C LYS A 652 15.97 17.00 -0.01
N ASP A 653 16.43 16.72 -1.23
CA ASP A 653 17.70 16.04 -1.45
C ASP A 653 18.79 17.11 -1.51
N GLU A 654 19.70 17.15 -0.53
CA GLU A 654 20.78 18.14 -0.49
C GLU A 654 21.92 17.83 -1.49
N GLY A 655 21.79 16.76 -2.30
CA GLY A 655 22.88 16.24 -3.13
C GLY A 655 22.54 15.88 -4.57
N GLN A 656 21.35 16.19 -5.09
CA GLN A 656 21.08 15.99 -6.52
C GLN A 656 21.58 17.19 -7.32
N GLN A 657 22.76 17.05 -7.93
CA GLN A 657 23.07 17.80 -9.15
C GLN A 657 22.03 17.43 -10.20
N SER A 658 21.45 18.44 -10.84
CA SER A 658 20.49 18.23 -11.90
C SER A 658 21.15 17.40 -13.00
N LEU A 659 20.44 16.39 -13.53
CA LEU A 659 20.88 15.69 -14.74
C LEU A 659 20.95 16.63 -15.97
N LEU A 660 20.43 17.86 -15.83
CA LEU A 660 20.33 18.90 -16.84
C LEU A 660 21.44 19.96 -16.71
N ASP A 661 22.23 19.97 -15.63
CA ASP A 661 23.39 20.86 -15.42
C ASP A 661 24.66 20.18 -15.88
#